data_AF-A0A524B350-F1
#
_entry.id   AF-A0A524B350-F1
#
_cell.length_a   1.000
_cell.length_b   1.000
_cell.length_c   1.000
_cell.angle_alpha   90.00
_cell.angle_beta   90.00
_cell.angle_gamma   90.00
#
_symmetry.space_group_name_H-M   'P 1'
#
loop_
_entity.id
_entity.type
_entity.pdbx_description
1 polymer ?
#
loop_
_entity_poly.entity_id
_entity_poly.type
_entity_poly.pdbx_seq_one_letter_code
_entity_poly.pdbx_strand_id
1 'polypeptide(L)'
;MLLHLDSWARQSLRSPEAWASALERCSQWVDYSARNQVLLASYGVAGPVAGASTWERVASIEPGRNCAVRAGEHGLPVRVPVVSEGPIASERSRTGASTESMARSLRWEPVFALEQLARRPHPSTMSPVVAPRLSSADWLEVIRVASGRVLGRTPRKVNEPEVQLASLAARVTHGPGRVRLPEDLAAQAGWLVADRLGLASGAMPAFDPSNLSAREKWRTLVDVRRATGVVLDGVSHGLGVDLAQSPIPRHELVDDREVAPGRRNYLAPADLRALPIGVWIEAGPYSRAEWMSRGVAGATGVGSFFRVNERSYLAVYETRQGAMWRLETTGRGAHHGLVYEGAADSLPEGKESARQALRERFPEFAHAVEAAGESRVVGASLAWMPMPGARDERTLQRVIDDRIAAVVAPGPGGRWQTWATVDGVLRQGPLSASVESAKEAADALVAGALADLATYAPDRADRFVADLAASDCWDRSKVVGVVGHRLSDHDRQSLSTTEDPVELVDALVATGVLAPRTILEVLRAENVPVDEVVRLVPAIGLGVPDAIASIHDGWGADRLDVAASLSATVEELRAAGCTPTELLAAAPRETLRSLDSREGTWERVGPSLVEAGYTVGEAVAHIAAHAPTPQTFVAGVVTLVDDAPTAFALSARRAGPEDLAALSERYGLDPNETARVLASAAVPLDRAVETIHLRCDHDVDATYELALSLLGADGQFIHHVLVGEQPAIVELAALTPTSELVDAVSRPDSGLEL
;
A
#
# COMPACT_ATOMS: atom_id res chain seq x y z
N MET A 1 13.84 -32.42 21.03
CA MET A 1 14.17 -33.35 19.91
C MET A 1 15.27 -34.35 20.25
N LEU A 2 16.53 -33.93 20.43
CA LEU A 2 17.65 -34.86 20.58
C LEU A 2 17.49 -35.83 21.77
N LEU A 3 17.02 -35.33 22.92
CA LEU A 3 16.70 -36.13 24.10
C LEU A 3 15.53 -37.10 23.86
N HIS A 4 14.49 -36.64 23.13
CA HIS A 4 13.34 -37.47 22.75
C HIS A 4 13.76 -38.65 21.88
N LEU A 5 14.55 -38.40 20.83
CA LEU A 5 15.04 -39.45 19.93
C LEU A 5 15.97 -40.44 20.63
N ASP A 6 16.82 -39.97 21.56
CA ASP A 6 17.67 -40.88 22.34
C ASP A 6 16.82 -41.77 23.27
N SER A 7 15.81 -41.20 23.93
CA SER A 7 14.89 -41.96 24.78
C SER A 7 14.12 -43.01 23.98
N TRP A 8 13.51 -42.57 22.87
CA TRP A 8 12.77 -43.45 21.96
C TRP A 8 13.64 -44.56 21.38
N ALA A 9 14.84 -44.25 20.88
CA ALA A 9 15.73 -45.24 20.30
C ALA A 9 16.21 -46.27 21.34
N ARG A 10 16.45 -45.84 22.58
CA ARG A 10 16.81 -46.75 23.69
C ARG A 10 15.67 -47.72 24.03
N GLN A 11 14.42 -47.27 23.93
CA GLN A 11 13.25 -48.06 24.30
C GLN A 11 12.73 -48.94 23.16
N SER A 12 12.79 -48.42 21.93
CA SER A 12 12.06 -48.98 20.79
C SER A 12 12.94 -49.70 19.76
N LEU A 13 14.23 -49.37 19.67
CA LEU A 13 15.14 -49.98 18.68
C LEU A 13 16.06 -51.00 19.36
N ARG A 14 15.48 -52.09 19.85
CA ARG A 14 16.16 -53.12 20.67
C ARG A 14 16.41 -54.44 19.96
N SER A 15 15.78 -54.68 18.81
CA SER A 15 15.91 -55.91 18.05
C SER A 15 15.90 -55.62 16.55
N PRO A 16 16.34 -56.57 15.70
CA PRO A 16 16.26 -56.46 14.25
C PRO A 16 14.83 -56.20 13.73
N GLU A 17 13.82 -56.82 14.32
CA GLU A 17 12.42 -56.67 13.92
C GLU A 17 11.91 -55.26 14.22
N ALA A 18 12.27 -54.73 15.40
CA ALA A 18 11.88 -53.38 15.78
C ALA A 18 12.59 -52.31 14.92
N TRP A 19 13.82 -52.60 14.49
CA TRP A 19 14.57 -51.78 13.52
C TRP A 19 13.91 -51.78 12.14
N ALA A 20 13.63 -52.95 11.58
CA ALA A 20 12.96 -53.10 10.28
C ALA A 20 11.60 -52.40 10.28
N SER A 21 10.79 -52.60 11.32
CA SER A 21 9.49 -51.93 11.49
C SER A 21 9.62 -50.40 11.57
N ALA A 22 10.71 -49.86 12.14
CA ALA A 22 10.95 -48.42 12.13
C ALA A 22 11.32 -47.90 10.74
N LEU A 23 12.12 -48.64 9.97
CA LEU A 23 12.47 -48.28 8.59
C LEU A 23 11.26 -48.33 7.64
N GLU A 24 10.41 -49.34 7.76
CA GLU A 24 9.17 -49.47 7.00
C GLU A 24 8.19 -48.33 7.31
N ARG A 25 8.03 -47.97 8.60
CA ARG A 25 7.20 -46.81 8.98
C ARG A 25 7.72 -45.51 8.39
N CYS A 26 9.03 -45.30 8.37
CA CYS A 26 9.63 -44.12 7.72
C CYS A 26 9.29 -44.01 6.22
N SER A 27 8.99 -45.13 5.54
CA SER A 27 8.56 -45.13 4.13
C SER A 27 7.18 -44.52 3.88
N GLN A 28 6.42 -44.19 4.94
CA GLN A 28 5.15 -43.46 4.79
C GLN A 28 5.35 -41.96 4.50
N TRP A 29 6.54 -41.40 4.81
CA TRP A 29 6.83 -39.97 4.73
C TRP A 29 8.06 -39.67 3.87
N VAL A 30 8.16 -40.34 2.71
CA VAL A 30 9.31 -40.21 1.79
C VAL A 30 9.49 -38.76 1.32
N ASP A 31 8.40 -38.01 1.25
CA ASP A 31 8.30 -36.58 0.93
C ASP A 31 8.82 -35.64 2.05
N TYR A 32 9.23 -36.19 3.20
CA TYR A 32 9.88 -35.49 4.29
C TYR A 32 11.38 -35.80 4.34
N SER A 33 12.16 -34.89 4.94
CA SER A 33 13.59 -35.16 5.20
C SER A 33 13.78 -36.43 6.02
N ALA A 34 14.88 -37.16 5.79
CA ALA A 34 15.19 -38.41 6.51
C ALA A 34 15.16 -38.23 8.05
N ARG A 35 15.53 -37.04 8.56
CA ARG A 35 15.43 -36.73 9.99
C ARG A 35 13.99 -36.58 10.46
N ASN A 36 13.13 -35.93 9.68
CA ASN A 36 11.71 -35.82 10.00
C ASN A 36 10.99 -37.17 9.90
N GLN A 37 11.37 -38.04 8.95
CA GLN A 37 10.84 -39.40 8.86
C GLN A 37 11.04 -40.17 10.18
N VAL A 38 12.28 -40.16 10.71
CA VAL A 38 12.61 -40.80 11.99
C VAL A 38 11.90 -40.11 13.18
N LEU A 39 11.75 -38.79 13.13
CA LEU A 39 11.04 -38.04 14.15
C LEU A 39 9.54 -38.39 14.18
N LEU A 40 8.89 -38.50 13.04
CA LEU A 40 7.49 -38.92 12.91
C LEU A 40 7.30 -40.37 13.36
N ALA A 41 8.20 -41.27 12.98
CA ALA A 41 8.21 -42.64 13.49
C ALA A 41 8.30 -42.68 15.03
N SER A 42 9.09 -41.78 15.63
CA SER A 42 9.25 -41.69 17.08
C SER A 42 8.02 -41.17 17.83
N TYR A 43 7.08 -40.55 17.12
CA TYR A 43 5.79 -40.13 17.67
C TYR A 43 4.73 -41.23 17.62
N GLY A 44 5.02 -42.36 16.98
CA GLY A 44 4.09 -43.48 16.86
C GLY A 44 3.02 -43.28 15.78
N VAL A 45 3.23 -42.34 14.86
CA VAL A 45 2.31 -42.10 13.75
C VAL A 45 2.37 -43.25 12.75
N ALA A 46 1.20 -43.66 12.24
CA ALA A 46 1.07 -44.77 11.30
C ALA A 46 0.67 -44.35 9.88
N GLY A 47 0.22 -43.10 9.69
CA GLY A 47 -0.33 -42.63 8.41
C GLY A 47 0.27 -41.31 7.91
N PRO A 48 -0.26 -40.79 6.79
CA PRO A 48 0.09 -39.48 6.26
C PRO A 48 -0.04 -38.38 7.31
N VAL A 49 0.89 -37.42 7.25
CA VAL A 49 0.88 -36.22 8.08
C VAL A 49 0.98 -34.99 7.21
N ALA A 50 0.34 -33.90 7.64
CA ALA A 50 0.47 -32.60 6.98
C ALA A 50 0.15 -31.47 7.95
N GLY A 51 0.48 -30.23 7.57
CA GLY A 51 0.06 -29.04 8.31
C GLY A 51 -1.47 -28.89 8.29
N ALA A 52 -2.01 -28.15 9.26
CA ALA A 52 -3.46 -27.91 9.34
C ALA A 52 -4.03 -27.29 8.05
N SER A 53 -3.34 -26.30 7.48
CA SER A 53 -3.71 -25.65 6.22
C SER A 53 -3.69 -26.59 5.02
N THR A 54 -2.81 -27.60 5.02
CA THR A 54 -2.80 -28.64 3.99
C THR A 54 -4.01 -29.55 4.15
N TRP A 55 -4.35 -29.97 5.38
CA TRP A 55 -5.55 -30.77 5.64
C TRP A 55 -6.84 -30.04 5.27
N GLU A 56 -6.96 -28.75 5.58
CA GLU A 56 -8.12 -27.91 5.24
C GLU A 56 -8.37 -27.76 3.73
N ARG A 57 -7.43 -28.18 2.89
CA ARG A 57 -7.56 -28.21 1.43
C ARG A 57 -7.91 -29.59 0.88
N VAL A 58 -7.82 -30.64 1.70
CA VAL A 58 -8.17 -32.02 1.31
C VAL A 58 -9.66 -32.23 1.57
N ALA A 59 -10.41 -32.62 0.53
CA ALA A 59 -11.84 -32.91 0.70
C ALA A 59 -12.04 -34.10 1.65
N SER A 60 -12.98 -33.96 2.57
CA SER A 60 -13.24 -34.97 3.59
C SER A 60 -14.30 -35.97 3.14
N ILE A 61 -14.50 -37.03 3.93
CA ILE A 61 -15.63 -37.95 3.78
C ILE A 61 -17.01 -37.26 3.93
N GLU A 62 -17.05 -36.06 4.51
CA GLU A 62 -18.27 -35.25 4.61
C GLU A 62 -18.44 -34.39 3.34
N PRO A 63 -19.55 -34.55 2.59
CA PRO A 63 -19.78 -33.79 1.36
C PRO A 63 -19.73 -32.27 1.58
N GLY A 64 -19.01 -31.58 0.70
CA GLY A 64 -18.88 -30.11 0.73
C GLY A 64 -18.02 -29.56 1.88
N ARG A 65 -17.31 -30.41 2.62
CA ARG A 65 -16.44 -30.01 3.72
C ARG A 65 -15.05 -30.62 3.58
N ASN A 66 -14.04 -29.82 3.89
CA ASN A 66 -12.64 -30.29 3.89
C ASN A 66 -12.25 -30.86 5.25
N CYS A 67 -11.13 -31.59 5.28
CA CYS A 67 -10.60 -32.13 6.52
C CYS A 67 -10.32 -30.99 7.51
N ALA A 68 -10.40 -31.30 8.80
CA ALA A 68 -9.98 -30.38 9.84
C ALA A 68 -9.42 -31.15 11.01
N VAL A 69 -8.46 -30.54 11.68
CA VAL A 69 -7.89 -31.03 12.92
C VAL A 69 -8.96 -30.97 14.03
N ARG A 70 -9.02 -31.99 14.88
CA ARG A 70 -9.93 -32.02 16.02
C ARG A 70 -9.48 -30.98 17.05
N ALA A 71 -10.44 -30.23 17.56
CA ALA A 71 -10.17 -29.22 18.58
C ALA A 71 -9.49 -29.85 19.80
N GLY A 72 -8.39 -29.25 20.26
CA GLY A 72 -7.59 -29.73 21.38
C GLY A 72 -6.45 -30.69 21.04
N GLU A 73 -6.31 -31.11 19.77
CA GLU A 73 -5.18 -31.92 19.33
C GLU A 73 -3.88 -31.10 19.27
N HIS A 74 -2.77 -31.70 19.71
CA HIS A 74 -1.46 -31.07 19.68
C HIS A 74 -0.71 -31.44 18.39
N GLY A 75 -0.16 -30.44 17.71
CA GLY A 75 0.66 -30.65 16.52
C GLY A 75 1.96 -31.38 16.83
N LEU A 76 2.35 -32.30 15.96
CA LEU A 76 3.61 -33.03 16.00
C LEU A 76 4.72 -32.15 15.40
N PRO A 77 5.73 -31.73 16.15
CA PRO A 77 6.71 -30.78 15.66
C PRO A 77 7.70 -31.44 14.69
N VAL A 78 7.82 -30.88 13.49
CA VAL A 78 8.82 -31.27 12.48
C VAL A 78 9.73 -30.09 12.14
N ARG A 79 10.92 -30.35 11.60
CA ARG A 79 11.84 -29.29 11.17
C ARG A 79 11.66 -28.95 9.71
N VAL A 80 11.44 -27.68 9.41
CA VAL A 80 11.30 -27.19 8.03
C VAL A 80 12.44 -26.20 7.75
N PRO A 81 13.15 -26.32 6.62
CA PRO A 81 14.11 -25.32 6.20
C PRO A 81 13.41 -23.98 5.93
N VAL A 82 13.94 -22.91 6.50
CA VAL A 82 13.60 -21.55 6.09
C VAL A 82 14.48 -21.24 4.90
N VAL A 83 13.85 -21.23 3.74
CA VAL A 83 14.47 -20.87 2.48
C VAL A 83 14.29 -19.37 2.31
N SER A 84 15.39 -18.62 2.36
CA SER A 84 15.36 -17.21 1.96
C SER A 84 15.52 -17.14 0.45
N GLU A 85 14.58 -16.51 -0.25
CA GLU A 85 14.81 -16.13 -1.63
C GLU A 85 15.91 -15.06 -1.68
N GLY A 86 17.00 -15.37 -2.36
CA GLY A 86 18.08 -14.44 -2.60
C GLY A 86 18.95 -14.96 -3.74
N PRO A 87 19.20 -14.17 -4.79
CA PRO A 87 20.13 -14.57 -5.83
C PRO A 87 21.54 -14.50 -5.25
N ILE A 88 22.19 -15.64 -5.05
CA ILE A 88 23.65 -15.68 -4.91
C ILE A 88 24.21 -15.92 -6.31
N ALA A 89 24.55 -14.83 -7.00
CA ALA A 89 25.35 -14.94 -8.21
C ALA A 89 26.72 -15.53 -7.83
N SER A 90 26.96 -16.78 -8.21
CA SER A 90 28.30 -17.35 -8.21
C SER A 90 29.04 -16.82 -9.45
N GLU A 91 29.98 -15.90 -9.27
CA GLU A 91 30.82 -15.34 -10.35
C GLU A 91 31.77 -16.37 -11.03
N ARG A 92 31.63 -17.68 -10.77
CA ARG A 92 32.55 -18.71 -11.30
C ARG A 92 31.93 -19.83 -12.12
N SER A 93 30.66 -19.77 -12.54
CA SER A 93 30.11 -20.75 -13.48
C SER A 93 29.82 -20.15 -14.86
N ARG A 94 30.50 -20.64 -15.91
CA ARG A 94 30.23 -20.27 -17.32
C ARG A 94 29.01 -20.96 -17.93
N THR A 95 28.29 -21.75 -17.14
CA THR A 95 26.98 -22.29 -17.48
C THR A 95 26.02 -21.79 -16.40
N GLY A 96 25.02 -21.00 -16.78
CA GLY A 96 24.04 -20.36 -15.89
C GLY A 96 23.12 -21.37 -15.19
N ALA A 97 23.69 -22.26 -14.38
CA ALA A 97 22.94 -23.08 -13.45
C ALA A 97 22.70 -22.23 -12.19
N SER A 98 21.43 -21.89 -11.94
CA SER A 98 21.00 -21.38 -10.64
C SER A 98 21.31 -22.44 -9.59
N THR A 99 22.17 -22.12 -8.63
CA THR A 99 22.35 -22.98 -7.46
C THR A 99 21.06 -23.00 -6.65
N GLU A 100 20.59 -24.21 -6.34
CA GLU A 100 19.44 -24.48 -5.47
C GLU A 100 19.48 -23.62 -4.20
N SER A 101 18.31 -23.12 -3.83
CA SER A 101 18.08 -22.30 -2.65
C SER A 101 18.66 -22.96 -1.39
N MET A 102 19.67 -22.35 -0.78
CA MET A 102 20.24 -22.88 0.47
C MET A 102 19.37 -22.48 1.66
N ALA A 103 18.91 -23.45 2.44
CA ALA A 103 18.24 -23.23 3.72
C ALA A 103 19.19 -22.49 4.68
N ARG A 104 18.86 -21.24 5.06
CA ARG A 104 19.68 -20.44 5.99
C ARG A 104 19.42 -20.78 7.46
N SER A 105 18.22 -21.22 7.80
CA SER A 105 17.85 -21.65 9.16
C SER A 105 16.81 -22.77 9.13
N LEU A 106 16.56 -23.39 10.29
CA LEU A 106 15.53 -24.43 10.46
C LEU A 106 14.50 -23.93 11.47
N ARG A 107 13.22 -23.95 11.11
CA ARG A 107 12.11 -23.66 12.02
C ARG A 107 11.33 -24.92 12.38
N TRP A 108 10.60 -24.86 13.48
CA TRP A 108 9.69 -25.92 13.92
C TRP A 108 8.30 -25.62 13.41
N GLU A 109 7.68 -26.61 12.76
CA GLU A 109 6.31 -26.52 12.27
C GLU A 109 5.46 -27.67 12.83
N PRO A 110 4.22 -27.41 13.25
CA PRO A 110 3.31 -28.47 13.67
C PRO A 110 2.71 -29.17 12.44
N VAL A 111 2.74 -30.51 12.45
CA VAL A 111 1.96 -31.34 11.53
C VAL A 111 0.99 -32.23 12.30
N PHE A 112 -0.08 -32.65 11.64
CA PHE A 112 -1.15 -33.44 12.23
C PHE A 112 -1.32 -34.74 11.46
N ALA A 113 -1.51 -35.83 12.19
CA ALA A 113 -1.79 -37.14 11.63
C ALA A 113 -3.29 -37.36 11.39
N LEU A 114 -3.64 -38.36 10.58
CA LEU A 114 -5.03 -38.70 10.26
C LEU A 114 -5.91 -38.93 11.49
N GLU A 115 -5.36 -39.55 12.54
CA GLU A 115 -6.05 -39.83 13.80
C GLU A 115 -6.44 -38.57 14.58
N GLN A 116 -5.74 -37.46 14.32
CA GLN A 116 -5.97 -36.14 14.93
C GLN A 116 -7.00 -35.31 14.17
N LEU A 117 -7.56 -35.82 13.07
CA LEU A 117 -8.57 -35.11 12.30
C LEU A 117 -9.97 -35.34 12.89
N ALA A 118 -10.75 -34.26 12.98
CA ALA A 118 -12.20 -34.33 13.21
C ALA A 118 -12.92 -34.83 11.96
N ARG A 119 -12.46 -34.43 10.77
CA ARG A 119 -12.99 -34.86 9.48
C ARG A 119 -11.88 -35.51 8.67
N ARG A 120 -12.04 -36.81 8.36
CA ARG A 120 -11.03 -37.61 7.66
C ARG A 120 -11.09 -37.41 6.15
N PRO A 121 -9.97 -37.55 5.43
CA PRO A 121 -9.93 -37.39 3.98
C PRO A 121 -10.80 -38.42 3.29
N HIS A 122 -11.44 -38.01 2.19
CA HIS A 122 -12.15 -38.93 1.33
C HIS A 122 -11.13 -39.89 0.67
N PRO A 123 -11.42 -41.20 0.52
CA PRO A 123 -10.47 -42.13 -0.07
C PRO A 123 -9.98 -41.73 -1.47
N SER A 124 -10.81 -41.03 -2.25
CA SER A 124 -10.45 -40.57 -3.60
C SER A 124 -9.59 -39.31 -3.64
N THR A 125 -9.33 -38.64 -2.51
CA THR A 125 -8.50 -37.42 -2.46
C THR A 125 -7.06 -37.72 -2.09
N MET A 126 -6.79 -38.95 -1.64
CA MET A 126 -5.45 -39.46 -1.39
C MET A 126 -5.01 -40.23 -2.63
N SER A 127 -4.03 -39.71 -3.36
CA SER A 127 -3.53 -40.34 -4.58
C SER A 127 -2.18 -40.97 -4.28
N PRO A 128 -2.10 -42.27 -3.95
CA PRO A 128 -0.81 -42.92 -3.83
C PRO A 128 -0.07 -42.85 -5.18
N VAL A 129 1.25 -42.72 -5.14
CA VAL A 129 2.06 -42.77 -6.35
C VAL A 129 1.83 -44.10 -7.05
N VAL A 130 1.31 -44.05 -8.27
CA VAL A 130 1.10 -45.24 -9.10
C VAL A 130 2.40 -45.49 -9.88
N ALA A 131 3.22 -46.40 -9.38
CA ALA A 131 4.38 -46.87 -10.12
C ALA A 131 3.94 -47.67 -11.36
N PRO A 132 4.63 -47.50 -12.51
CA PRO A 132 4.37 -48.33 -13.68
C PRO A 132 4.71 -49.79 -13.38
N ARG A 133 3.96 -50.73 -14.00
CA ARG A 133 4.34 -52.15 -13.97
C ARG A 133 5.56 -52.33 -14.86
N LEU A 134 6.68 -52.76 -14.28
CA LEU A 134 7.95 -52.93 -14.99
C LEU A 134 8.17 -54.40 -15.32
N SER A 135 8.66 -54.67 -16.53
CA SER A 135 9.28 -55.96 -16.83
C SER A 135 10.66 -56.05 -16.17
N SER A 136 11.22 -57.25 -16.07
CA SER A 136 12.59 -57.43 -15.55
C SER A 136 13.63 -56.68 -16.39
N ALA A 137 13.41 -56.53 -17.69
CA ALA A 137 14.31 -55.78 -18.58
C ALA A 137 14.22 -54.27 -18.31
N ASP A 138 13.00 -53.74 -18.17
CA ASP A 138 12.78 -52.32 -17.86
C ASP A 138 13.35 -51.95 -16.49
N TRP A 139 13.23 -52.85 -15.51
CA TRP A 139 13.78 -52.64 -14.18
C TRP A 139 15.31 -52.53 -14.17
N LEU A 140 15.99 -53.39 -14.93
CA LEU A 140 17.45 -53.33 -15.10
C LEU A 140 17.88 -52.03 -15.80
N GLU A 141 17.11 -51.56 -16.77
CA GLU A 141 17.39 -50.31 -17.48
C GLU A 141 17.20 -49.08 -16.59
N VAL A 142 16.12 -49.05 -15.81
CA VAL A 142 15.85 -48.00 -14.81
C VAL A 142 17.00 -47.92 -13.81
N ILE A 143 17.47 -49.05 -13.28
CA ILE A 143 18.61 -49.07 -12.34
C ILE A 143 19.91 -48.63 -13.03
N ARG A 144 20.11 -48.98 -14.30
CA ARG A 144 21.26 -48.53 -15.08
C ARG A 144 21.26 -47.00 -15.20
N VAL A 145 20.12 -46.39 -15.52
CA VAL A 145 19.95 -44.93 -15.60
C VAL A 145 20.12 -44.27 -14.22
N ALA A 146 19.48 -44.82 -13.19
CA ALA A 146 19.61 -44.37 -11.80
C ALA A 146 21.06 -44.39 -11.32
N SER A 147 21.82 -45.43 -11.69
CA SER A 147 23.25 -45.53 -11.38
C SER A 147 24.05 -44.39 -12.02
N GLY A 148 23.70 -44.03 -13.27
CA GLY A 148 24.27 -42.86 -13.95
C GLY A 148 23.96 -41.56 -13.22
N ARG A 149 22.73 -41.38 -12.74
CA ARG A 149 22.31 -40.18 -11.99
C ARG A 149 23.03 -40.04 -10.65
N VAL A 150 23.12 -41.13 -9.87
CA VAL A 150 23.69 -41.11 -8.52
C VAL A 150 25.21 -41.06 -8.53
N LEU A 151 25.87 -41.72 -9.49
CA LEU A 151 27.34 -41.83 -9.54
C LEU A 151 27.99 -40.93 -10.60
N GLY A 152 27.22 -40.25 -11.44
CA GLY A 152 27.70 -39.46 -12.57
C GLY A 152 28.21 -40.28 -13.76
N ARG A 153 28.13 -41.62 -13.71
CA ARG A 153 28.56 -42.51 -14.78
C ARG A 153 27.62 -43.70 -14.95
N THR A 154 27.02 -43.79 -16.12
CA THR A 154 26.07 -44.87 -16.45
C THR A 154 26.83 -46.17 -16.77
N PRO A 155 26.56 -47.28 -16.06
CA PRO A 155 27.18 -48.56 -16.35
C PRO A 155 26.71 -49.12 -17.71
N ARG A 156 27.56 -49.94 -18.34
CA ARG A 156 27.25 -50.58 -19.64
C ARG A 156 26.15 -51.64 -19.50
N LYS A 157 26.11 -52.35 -18.38
CA LYS A 157 25.15 -53.41 -18.09
C LYS A 157 24.92 -53.51 -16.59
N VAL A 158 23.69 -53.81 -16.18
CA VAL A 158 23.30 -54.23 -14.83
C VAL A 158 22.72 -55.65 -14.98
N ASN A 159 23.14 -56.57 -14.11
CA ASN A 159 22.64 -57.95 -14.12
C ASN A 159 21.82 -58.25 -12.86
N GLU A 160 22.27 -57.73 -11.71
CA GLU A 160 21.65 -57.97 -10.40
C GLU A 160 21.17 -56.63 -9.83
N PRO A 161 19.85 -56.36 -9.88
CA PRO A 161 19.31 -55.05 -9.52
C PRO A 161 19.52 -54.73 -8.04
N GLU A 162 19.36 -55.72 -7.16
CA GLU A 162 19.47 -55.56 -5.70
C GLU A 162 20.91 -55.24 -5.26
N VAL A 163 21.88 -55.97 -5.81
CA VAL A 163 23.31 -55.71 -5.56
C VAL A 163 23.70 -54.32 -6.05
N GLN A 164 23.17 -53.91 -7.21
CA GLN A 164 23.42 -52.58 -7.74
C GLN A 164 22.81 -51.48 -6.85
N LEU A 165 21.56 -51.63 -6.40
CA LEU A 165 20.91 -50.69 -5.48
C LEU A 165 21.66 -50.57 -4.14
N ALA A 166 22.10 -51.69 -3.57
CA ALA A 166 22.94 -51.69 -2.36
C ALA A 166 24.28 -50.97 -2.61
N SER A 167 24.91 -51.18 -3.76
CA SER A 167 26.14 -50.47 -4.14
C SER A 167 25.94 -48.96 -4.28
N LEU A 168 24.80 -48.53 -4.80
CA LEU A 168 24.44 -47.10 -4.87
C LEU A 168 24.26 -46.51 -3.47
N ALA A 169 23.50 -47.20 -2.61
CA ALA A 169 23.26 -46.76 -1.24
C ALA A 169 24.56 -46.62 -0.43
N ALA A 170 25.50 -47.56 -0.56
CA ALA A 170 26.80 -47.52 0.11
C ALA A 170 27.68 -46.32 -0.30
N ARG A 171 27.42 -45.72 -1.47
CA ARG A 171 28.18 -44.58 -2.01
C ARG A 171 27.60 -43.21 -1.63
N VAL A 172 26.43 -43.16 -1.00
CA VAL A 172 25.80 -41.91 -0.56
C VAL A 172 26.61 -41.27 0.57
N THR A 173 26.80 -39.94 0.51
CA THR A 173 27.50 -39.18 1.55
C THR A 173 26.50 -38.61 2.57
N HIS A 174 26.80 -38.78 3.86
CA HIS A 174 25.90 -38.38 4.95
C HIS A 174 26.31 -37.07 5.66
N GLY A 175 27.37 -36.41 5.19
CA GLY A 175 27.92 -35.17 5.72
C GLY A 175 29.25 -35.34 6.47
N PRO A 176 29.87 -34.23 6.91
CA PRO A 176 31.17 -34.26 7.60
C PRO A 176 31.13 -35.13 8.87
N GLY A 177 32.13 -36.01 9.02
CA GLY A 177 32.27 -36.88 10.19
C GLY A 177 31.33 -38.10 10.23
N ARG A 178 30.62 -38.42 9.14
CA ARG A 178 29.77 -39.60 9.03
C ARG A 178 30.40 -40.66 8.12
N VAL A 179 30.37 -41.92 8.58
CA VAL A 179 30.89 -43.08 7.85
C VAL A 179 29.85 -43.54 6.82
N ARG A 180 30.31 -44.15 5.73
CA ARG A 180 29.43 -44.80 4.74
C ARG A 180 28.65 -45.95 5.38
N LEU A 181 27.49 -46.26 4.82
CA LEU A 181 26.71 -47.42 5.26
C LEU A 181 27.52 -48.71 5.05
N PRO A 182 27.63 -49.58 6.08
CA PRO A 182 28.09 -50.94 5.92
C PRO A 182 27.14 -51.74 4.99
N GLU A 183 27.62 -52.89 4.53
CA GLU A 183 26.99 -53.68 3.45
C GLU A 183 25.54 -54.09 3.79
N ASP A 184 25.28 -54.51 5.02
CA ASP A 184 23.96 -54.89 5.53
C ASP A 184 22.95 -53.71 5.52
N LEU A 185 23.36 -52.53 6.00
CA LEU A 185 22.55 -51.32 6.02
C LEU A 185 22.35 -50.72 4.62
N ALA A 186 23.34 -50.86 3.74
CA ALA A 186 23.22 -50.47 2.34
C ALA A 186 22.26 -51.40 1.58
N ALA A 187 22.29 -52.71 1.88
CA ALA A 187 21.33 -53.68 1.36
C ALA A 187 19.90 -53.38 1.84
N GLN A 188 19.71 -53.00 3.11
CA GLN A 188 18.40 -52.53 3.61
C GLN A 188 17.90 -51.30 2.84
N ALA A 189 18.76 -50.31 2.59
CA ALA A 189 18.39 -49.12 1.81
C ALA A 189 17.99 -49.48 0.36
N GLY A 190 18.72 -50.39 -0.28
CA GLY A 190 18.40 -50.88 -1.62
C GLY A 190 17.08 -51.67 -1.66
N TRP A 191 16.84 -52.52 -0.66
CA TRP A 191 15.59 -53.28 -0.51
C TRP A 191 14.38 -52.34 -0.37
N LEU A 192 14.49 -51.28 0.44
CA LEU A 192 13.42 -50.28 0.63
C LEU A 192 13.04 -49.55 -0.67
N VAL A 193 14.00 -49.32 -1.57
CA VAL A 193 13.74 -48.73 -2.90
C VAL A 193 12.99 -49.71 -3.79
N ALA A 194 13.40 -50.98 -3.80
CA ALA A 194 12.72 -52.02 -4.58
C ALA A 194 11.31 -52.32 -4.05
N ASP A 195 11.12 -52.33 -2.73
CA ASP A 195 9.84 -52.57 -2.05
C ASP A 195 8.81 -51.48 -2.37
N ARG A 196 9.25 -50.22 -2.53
CA ARG A 196 8.39 -49.11 -2.96
C ARG A 196 7.72 -49.36 -4.32
N LEU A 197 8.35 -50.18 -5.18
CA LEU A 197 7.83 -50.58 -6.48
C LEU A 197 7.18 -51.97 -6.48
N GLY A 198 7.15 -52.65 -5.32
CA GLY A 198 6.71 -54.05 -5.22
C GLY A 198 7.66 -55.05 -5.88
N LEU A 199 8.94 -54.70 -6.01
CA LEU A 199 9.97 -55.48 -6.73
C LEU A 199 11.07 -56.02 -5.81
N ALA A 200 10.94 -55.86 -4.49
CA ALA A 200 11.90 -56.42 -3.54
C ALA A 200 11.79 -57.95 -3.49
N SER A 201 12.92 -58.66 -3.54
CA SER A 201 12.93 -60.11 -3.32
C SER A 201 13.13 -60.43 -1.84
N GLY A 202 12.32 -61.37 -1.33
CA GLY A 202 12.48 -61.92 0.02
C GLY A 202 12.26 -60.90 1.15
N ALA A 203 12.63 -61.32 2.37
CA ALA A 203 12.53 -60.46 3.55
C ALA A 203 13.63 -59.38 3.57
N MET A 204 13.33 -58.24 4.18
CA MET A 204 14.32 -57.18 4.39
C MET A 204 15.58 -57.73 5.08
N PRO A 205 16.80 -57.40 4.60
CA PRO A 205 18.04 -57.81 5.25
C PRO A 205 18.05 -57.44 6.74
N ALA A 206 18.43 -58.36 7.62
CA ALA A 206 18.42 -58.13 9.06
C ALA A 206 19.63 -57.28 9.50
N PHE A 207 19.41 -56.38 10.45
CA PHE A 207 20.47 -55.62 11.12
C PHE A 207 20.20 -55.62 12.62
N ASP A 208 21.18 -55.98 13.44
CA ASP A 208 21.05 -55.93 14.89
C ASP A 208 21.58 -54.60 15.46
N PRO A 209 20.68 -53.71 15.93
CA PRO A 209 21.10 -52.44 16.51
C PRO A 209 21.58 -52.58 17.97
N SER A 210 21.52 -53.77 18.59
CA SER A 210 21.72 -53.96 20.05
C SER A 210 23.00 -53.33 20.58
N ASN A 211 24.09 -53.41 19.82
CA ASN A 211 25.42 -52.91 20.18
C ASN A 211 25.62 -51.39 19.99
N LEU A 212 24.66 -50.69 19.39
CA LEU A 212 24.75 -49.25 19.17
C LEU A 212 24.22 -48.46 20.37
N SER A 213 24.83 -47.30 20.66
CA SER A 213 24.24 -46.35 21.59
C SER A 213 22.91 -45.81 21.06
N ALA A 214 22.04 -45.32 21.95
CA ALA A 214 20.76 -44.75 21.54
C ALA A 214 20.91 -43.60 20.51
N ARG A 215 21.96 -42.80 20.66
CA ARG A 215 22.28 -41.71 19.72
C ARG A 215 22.70 -42.24 18.35
N GLU A 216 23.48 -43.31 18.31
CA GLU A 216 23.92 -43.95 17.08
C GLU A 216 22.75 -44.64 16.38
N LYS A 217 21.87 -45.33 17.11
CA LYS A 217 20.69 -46.02 16.55
C LYS A 217 19.85 -45.11 15.64
N TRP A 218 19.32 -44.01 16.17
CA TRP A 218 18.46 -43.14 15.35
C TRP A 218 19.26 -42.36 14.29
N ARG A 219 20.55 -42.08 14.52
CA ARG A 219 21.43 -41.45 13.53
C ARG A 219 21.67 -42.37 12.34
N THR A 220 21.98 -43.63 12.59
CA THR A 220 22.15 -44.67 11.56
C THR A 220 20.83 -44.88 10.81
N LEU A 221 19.69 -44.88 11.50
CA LEU A 221 18.36 -44.93 10.86
C LEU A 221 18.16 -43.75 9.88
N VAL A 222 18.55 -42.53 10.27
CA VAL A 222 18.53 -41.35 9.39
C VAL A 222 19.47 -41.52 8.19
N ASP A 223 20.65 -42.12 8.36
CA ASP A 223 21.60 -42.35 7.27
C ASP A 223 21.06 -43.36 6.26
N VAL A 224 20.46 -44.47 6.72
CA VAL A 224 19.78 -45.46 5.87
C VAL A 224 18.65 -44.80 5.07
N ARG A 225 17.82 -43.97 5.72
CA ARG A 225 16.74 -43.24 5.04
C ARG A 225 17.24 -42.18 4.07
N ARG A 226 18.35 -41.52 4.37
CA ARG A 226 19.01 -40.59 3.45
C ARG A 226 19.55 -41.32 2.21
N ALA A 227 20.21 -42.47 2.39
CA ALA A 227 20.65 -43.29 1.27
C ALA A 227 19.47 -43.77 0.43
N THR A 228 18.41 -44.25 1.08
CA THR A 228 17.15 -44.66 0.43
C THR A 228 16.60 -43.52 -0.42
N GLY A 229 16.48 -42.30 0.13
CA GLY A 229 15.95 -41.14 -0.61
C GLY A 229 16.80 -40.75 -1.83
N VAL A 230 18.13 -40.75 -1.72
CA VAL A 230 19.03 -40.44 -2.85
C VAL A 230 18.95 -41.49 -3.95
N VAL A 231 18.91 -42.77 -3.59
CA VAL A 231 18.77 -43.86 -4.57
C VAL A 231 17.38 -43.85 -5.20
N LEU A 232 16.34 -43.59 -4.41
CA LEU A 232 14.96 -43.46 -4.88
C LEU A 232 14.81 -42.30 -5.87
N ASP A 233 15.43 -41.14 -5.65
CA ASP A 233 15.46 -40.02 -6.60
C ASP A 233 16.09 -40.42 -7.94
N GLY A 234 17.20 -41.16 -7.90
CA GLY A 234 17.81 -41.73 -9.10
C GLY A 234 16.89 -42.68 -9.85
N VAL A 235 16.13 -43.52 -9.13
CA VAL A 235 15.15 -44.44 -9.71
C VAL A 235 13.93 -43.69 -10.26
N SER A 236 13.42 -42.67 -9.55
CA SER A 236 12.38 -41.76 -10.02
C SER A 236 12.77 -41.12 -11.35
N HIS A 237 14.00 -40.65 -11.47
CA HIS A 237 14.56 -40.11 -12.71
C HIS A 237 14.60 -41.15 -13.83
N GLY A 238 15.04 -42.38 -13.54
CA GLY A 238 15.05 -43.47 -14.52
C GLY A 238 13.65 -43.90 -15.00
N LEU A 239 12.62 -43.72 -14.16
CA LEU A 239 11.23 -44.04 -14.47
C LEU A 239 10.45 -42.89 -15.09
N GLY A 240 10.90 -41.65 -14.92
CA GLY A 240 10.12 -40.45 -15.24
C GLY A 240 8.90 -40.26 -14.33
N VAL A 241 8.92 -40.84 -13.12
CA VAL A 241 7.84 -40.75 -12.12
C VAL A 241 8.44 -40.38 -10.77
N ASP A 242 7.90 -39.38 -10.10
CA ASP A 242 8.33 -39.01 -8.75
C ASP A 242 7.80 -40.01 -7.71
N LEU A 243 8.62 -41.01 -7.35
CA LEU A 243 8.30 -42.01 -6.33
C LEU A 243 8.27 -41.45 -4.89
N ALA A 244 8.82 -40.24 -4.69
CA ALA A 244 8.83 -39.52 -3.43
C ALA A 244 7.62 -38.59 -3.29
N GLN A 245 6.77 -38.47 -4.32
CA GLN A 245 5.60 -37.61 -4.29
C GLN A 245 4.68 -37.98 -3.12
N SER A 246 4.20 -36.94 -2.42
CA SER A 246 3.29 -37.10 -1.29
C SER A 246 1.95 -37.68 -1.75
N PRO A 247 1.34 -38.61 -0.98
CA PRO A 247 -0.01 -39.11 -1.28
C PRO A 247 -1.10 -38.07 -1.00
N ILE A 248 -0.75 -36.97 -0.31
CA ILE A 248 -1.60 -35.81 -0.09
C ILE A 248 -1.39 -34.84 -1.25
N PRO A 249 -2.45 -34.32 -1.89
CA PRO A 249 -2.31 -33.34 -2.96
C PRO A 249 -1.60 -32.10 -2.41
N ARG A 250 -0.32 -31.93 -2.77
CA ARG A 250 0.40 -30.69 -2.59
C ARG A 250 0.02 -29.81 -3.77
N HIS A 251 -0.54 -28.65 -3.50
CA HIS A 251 -0.55 -27.61 -4.52
C HIS A 251 0.92 -27.28 -4.75
N GLU A 252 1.44 -27.51 -5.96
CA GLU A 252 2.64 -26.81 -6.38
C GLU A 252 2.38 -25.33 -6.09
N LEU A 253 3.27 -24.70 -5.34
CA LEU A 253 3.44 -23.26 -5.47
C LEU A 253 3.77 -23.08 -6.94
N VAL A 254 2.74 -22.78 -7.73
CA VAL A 254 2.95 -22.33 -9.10
C VAL A 254 3.86 -21.13 -8.92
N ASP A 255 5.11 -21.25 -9.39
CA ASP A 255 5.95 -20.07 -9.54
C ASP A 255 5.07 -19.09 -10.32
N ASP A 256 4.74 -17.96 -9.69
CA ASP A 256 3.81 -17.02 -10.30
C ASP A 256 4.35 -16.55 -11.66
N ARG A 257 5.66 -16.69 -11.91
CA ARG A 257 6.38 -16.47 -13.18
C ARG A 257 6.02 -17.48 -14.27
N GLU A 258 5.61 -18.70 -13.94
CA GLU A 258 5.18 -19.73 -14.89
C GLU A 258 3.71 -19.53 -15.27
N VAL A 259 3.49 -19.07 -16.51
CA VAL A 259 2.14 -18.87 -17.06
C VAL A 259 1.73 -20.08 -17.90
N ALA A 260 0.63 -20.73 -17.51
CA ALA A 260 0.09 -21.88 -18.24
C ALA A 260 -0.19 -21.53 -19.72
N PRO A 261 0.15 -22.42 -20.68
CA PRO A 261 -0.16 -22.21 -22.10
C PRO A 261 -1.69 -22.09 -22.29
N GLY A 262 -2.17 -20.89 -22.61
CA GLY A 262 -3.61 -20.60 -22.79
C GLY A 262 -4.26 -19.72 -21.72
N ARG A 263 -3.51 -19.19 -20.73
CA ARG A 263 -4.03 -18.14 -19.82
C ARG A 263 -4.44 -16.92 -20.65
N ARG A 264 -5.63 -16.38 -20.36
CA ARG A 264 -6.14 -15.15 -20.98
C ARG A 264 -5.47 -13.93 -20.34
N ASN A 265 -5.51 -12.77 -21.00
CA ASN A 265 -4.85 -11.52 -20.58
C ASN A 265 -5.36 -10.91 -19.24
N TYR A 266 -6.13 -11.66 -18.45
CA TYR A 266 -6.75 -11.22 -17.20
C TYR A 266 -6.55 -12.25 -16.09
N LEU A 267 -6.65 -11.82 -14.83
CA LEU A 267 -6.54 -12.66 -13.63
C LEU A 267 -7.52 -13.83 -13.69
N ALA A 268 -7.11 -15.00 -13.21
CA ALA A 268 -8.04 -16.12 -13.15
C ALA A 268 -9.19 -15.75 -12.17
N PRO A 269 -10.44 -16.20 -12.41
CA PRO A 269 -11.55 -15.91 -11.50
C PRO A 269 -11.34 -16.37 -10.05
N ALA A 270 -10.44 -17.34 -9.82
CA ALA A 270 -10.03 -17.74 -8.49
C ALA A 270 -9.09 -16.71 -7.86
N ASP A 271 -8.06 -16.27 -8.60
CA ASP A 271 -7.11 -15.23 -8.17
C ASP A 271 -7.83 -13.92 -7.84
N LEU A 272 -8.76 -13.48 -8.70
CA LEU A 272 -9.57 -12.29 -8.45
C LEU A 272 -10.41 -12.42 -7.18
N ARG A 273 -11.03 -13.58 -6.94
CA ARG A 273 -11.85 -13.80 -5.73
C ARG A 273 -11.00 -13.87 -4.46
N ALA A 274 -9.73 -14.21 -4.58
CA ALA A 274 -8.78 -14.17 -3.47
C ALA A 274 -8.31 -12.74 -3.15
N LEU A 275 -8.45 -11.79 -4.08
CA LEU A 275 -8.15 -10.39 -3.79
C LEU A 275 -9.20 -9.77 -2.84
N PRO A 276 -8.78 -8.95 -1.87
CA PRO A 276 -9.68 -8.12 -1.08
C PRO A 276 -10.37 -7.07 -1.95
N ILE A 277 -11.66 -6.84 -1.69
CA ILE A 277 -12.43 -5.76 -2.35
C ILE A 277 -11.88 -4.41 -1.86
N GLY A 278 -11.71 -3.44 -2.76
CA GLY A 278 -11.38 -2.07 -2.38
C GLY A 278 -9.95 -1.83 -1.91
N VAL A 279 -9.03 -2.77 -2.15
CA VAL A 279 -7.63 -2.68 -1.74
C VAL A 279 -6.71 -3.03 -2.92
N TRP A 280 -5.65 -2.23 -3.09
CA TRP A 280 -4.60 -2.50 -4.07
C TRP A 280 -3.63 -3.55 -3.52
N ILE A 281 -3.36 -4.58 -4.31
CA ILE A 281 -2.40 -5.64 -4.05
C ILE A 281 -1.33 -5.61 -5.13
N GLU A 282 -0.07 -5.61 -4.71
CA GLU A 282 1.08 -5.57 -5.63
C GLU A 282 1.66 -6.96 -5.87
N ALA A 283 2.12 -7.20 -7.10
CA ALA A 283 2.79 -8.42 -7.52
C ALA A 283 4.02 -8.09 -8.37
N GLY A 284 5.04 -8.96 -8.29
CA GLY A 284 6.35 -8.76 -8.92
C GLY A 284 7.41 -8.27 -7.92
N PRO A 285 8.49 -7.64 -8.39
CA PRO A 285 8.72 -7.16 -9.75
C PRO A 285 8.94 -8.32 -10.75
N TYR A 286 8.37 -8.17 -11.95
CA TYR A 286 8.58 -9.10 -13.07
C TYR A 286 9.27 -8.42 -14.25
N SER A 287 10.06 -9.18 -14.99
CA SER A 287 10.68 -8.77 -16.24
C SER A 287 9.65 -8.55 -17.35
N ARG A 288 10.07 -7.82 -18.39
CA ARG A 288 9.26 -7.63 -19.60
C ARG A 288 8.80 -8.96 -20.22
N ALA A 289 9.61 -10.01 -20.19
CA ALA A 289 9.26 -11.31 -20.75
C ALA A 289 8.14 -12.00 -19.95
N GLU A 290 8.18 -11.87 -18.61
CA GLU A 290 7.18 -12.41 -17.70
C GLU A 290 5.85 -11.64 -17.78
N TRP A 291 5.87 -10.33 -18.01
CA TRP A 291 4.64 -9.58 -18.29
C TRP A 291 4.07 -9.88 -19.68
N MET A 292 4.92 -10.04 -20.68
CA MET A 292 4.50 -10.46 -22.03
C MET A 292 3.85 -11.84 -22.01
N SER A 293 4.34 -12.80 -21.21
CA SER A 293 3.72 -14.13 -21.08
C SER A 293 2.34 -14.07 -20.42
N ARG A 294 2.05 -13.02 -19.64
CA ARG A 294 0.74 -12.72 -19.04
C ARG A 294 -0.18 -11.89 -19.95
N GLY A 295 0.25 -11.53 -21.16
CA GLY A 295 -0.54 -10.74 -22.10
C GLY A 295 -0.52 -9.23 -21.85
N VAL A 296 0.45 -8.73 -21.06
CA VAL A 296 0.60 -7.30 -20.76
C VAL A 296 1.83 -6.76 -21.49
N ALA A 297 1.63 -6.32 -22.73
CA ALA A 297 2.70 -5.77 -23.55
C ALA A 297 3.11 -4.37 -23.08
N GLY A 298 4.41 -4.16 -22.89
CA GLY A 298 4.98 -2.86 -22.50
C GLY A 298 5.27 -2.72 -21.00
N ALA A 299 4.68 -3.58 -20.16
CA ALA A 299 4.94 -3.59 -18.73
C ALA A 299 6.32 -4.16 -18.36
N THR A 300 6.88 -3.66 -17.28
CA THR A 300 8.13 -4.06 -16.64
C THR A 300 8.08 -3.66 -15.18
N GLY A 301 8.54 -4.51 -14.26
CA GLY A 301 8.52 -4.21 -12.83
C GLY A 301 7.22 -4.63 -12.16
N VAL A 302 6.63 -3.76 -11.35
CA VAL A 302 5.51 -4.09 -10.45
C VAL A 302 4.14 -3.99 -11.15
N GLY A 303 3.20 -4.85 -10.76
CA GLY A 303 1.78 -4.75 -11.13
C GLY A 303 0.91 -4.64 -9.89
N SER A 304 -0.03 -3.71 -9.87
CA SER A 304 -1.00 -3.47 -8.81
C SER A 304 -2.40 -3.90 -9.26
N PHE A 305 -3.16 -4.56 -8.39
CA PHE A 305 -4.51 -5.06 -8.68
C PHE A 305 -5.51 -4.63 -7.61
N PHE A 306 -6.68 -4.15 -8.04
CA PHE A 306 -7.73 -3.65 -7.15
C PHE A 306 -9.06 -4.29 -7.49
N ARG A 307 -9.56 -5.15 -6.61
CA ARG A 307 -10.82 -5.83 -6.85
C ARG A 307 -11.99 -4.86 -6.65
N VAL A 308 -12.84 -4.76 -7.67
CA VAL A 308 -14.09 -4.00 -7.64
C VAL A 308 -15.24 -4.91 -7.20
N ASN A 309 -15.35 -6.12 -7.76
CA ASN A 309 -16.36 -7.10 -7.36
C ASN A 309 -15.87 -8.54 -7.65
N GLU A 310 -16.75 -9.55 -7.66
CA GLU A 310 -16.35 -10.94 -7.95
C GLU A 310 -15.80 -11.16 -9.37
N ARG A 311 -16.06 -10.24 -10.29
CA ARG A 311 -15.75 -10.40 -11.71
C ARG A 311 -14.93 -9.27 -12.31
N SER A 312 -14.82 -8.12 -11.67
CA SER A 312 -14.12 -6.95 -12.21
C SER A 312 -13.05 -6.43 -11.26
N TYR A 313 -11.99 -5.88 -11.84
CA TYR A 313 -10.87 -5.26 -11.13
C TYR A 313 -10.20 -4.16 -11.96
N LEU A 314 -9.45 -3.30 -11.27
CA LEU A 314 -8.49 -2.39 -11.88
C LEU A 314 -7.11 -3.03 -11.81
N ALA A 315 -6.28 -2.81 -12.82
CA ALA A 315 -4.89 -3.20 -12.81
C ALA A 315 -4.01 -2.03 -13.25
N VAL A 316 -2.86 -1.85 -12.61
CA VAL A 316 -1.86 -0.84 -12.98
C VAL A 316 -0.53 -1.57 -13.11
N TYR A 317 0.19 -1.31 -14.18
CA TYR A 317 1.46 -1.95 -14.47
C TYR A 317 2.52 -0.89 -14.68
N GLU A 318 3.66 -1.06 -14.04
CA GLU A 318 4.83 -0.23 -14.27
C GLU A 318 5.34 -0.45 -15.71
N THR A 319 5.82 0.62 -16.32
CA THR A 319 6.39 0.64 -17.67
C THR A 319 7.70 1.42 -17.64
N ARG A 320 8.46 1.40 -18.75
CA ARG A 320 9.67 2.25 -18.84
C ARG A 320 9.39 3.76 -18.81
N GLN A 321 8.17 4.18 -19.14
CA GLN A 321 7.81 5.59 -19.30
C GLN A 321 6.93 6.11 -18.16
N GLY A 322 6.64 5.28 -17.14
CA GLY A 322 5.69 5.58 -16.08
C GLY A 322 4.84 4.35 -15.78
N ALA A 323 3.53 4.45 -15.91
CA ALA A 323 2.61 3.33 -15.73
C ALA A 323 1.53 3.26 -16.81
N MET A 324 0.98 2.08 -16.99
CA MET A 324 -0.25 1.86 -17.75
C MET A 324 -1.29 1.23 -16.84
N TRP A 325 -2.56 1.57 -17.02
CA TRP A 325 -3.64 1.01 -16.21
C TRP A 325 -4.76 0.45 -17.10
N ARG A 326 -5.51 -0.51 -16.55
CA ARG A 326 -6.58 -1.25 -17.22
C ARG A 326 -7.76 -1.48 -16.27
N LEU A 327 -8.97 -1.40 -16.81
CA LEU A 327 -10.20 -1.90 -16.21
C LEU A 327 -10.52 -3.24 -16.86
N GLU A 328 -10.56 -4.31 -16.06
CA GLU A 328 -10.68 -5.67 -16.58
C GLU A 328 -11.83 -6.44 -15.91
N THR A 329 -12.43 -7.37 -16.66
CA THR A 329 -13.49 -8.26 -16.21
C THR A 329 -13.24 -9.70 -16.65
N THR A 330 -13.52 -10.63 -15.75
CA THR A 330 -13.42 -12.08 -15.98
C THR A 330 -14.62 -12.65 -16.74
N GLY A 331 -15.62 -11.82 -17.06
CA GLY A 331 -16.83 -12.18 -17.80
C GLY A 331 -16.57 -12.51 -19.28
N ARG A 332 -17.49 -13.28 -19.90
CA ARG A 332 -17.45 -13.58 -21.34
C ARG A 332 -17.90 -12.35 -22.16
N GLY A 333 -17.02 -11.37 -22.34
CA GLY A 333 -17.22 -10.19 -23.19
C GLY A 333 -16.33 -10.18 -24.43
N ALA A 334 -16.63 -9.30 -25.39
CA ALA A 334 -15.72 -8.93 -26.47
C ALA A 334 -14.42 -8.33 -25.88
N HIS A 335 -13.30 -8.41 -26.61
CA HIS A 335 -11.97 -7.94 -26.19
C HIS A 335 -11.31 -8.68 -25.02
N HIS A 336 -11.62 -9.96 -24.84
CA HIS A 336 -10.96 -10.82 -23.85
C HIS A 336 -10.97 -10.27 -22.42
N GLY A 337 -12.02 -9.52 -22.02
CA GLY A 337 -12.16 -9.03 -20.65
C GLY A 337 -11.59 -7.62 -20.41
N LEU A 338 -10.91 -6.99 -21.37
CA LEU A 338 -10.49 -5.59 -21.25
C LEU A 338 -11.69 -4.65 -21.49
N VAL A 339 -11.96 -3.75 -20.54
CA VAL A 339 -13.04 -2.77 -20.60
C VAL A 339 -12.51 -1.39 -20.99
N TYR A 340 -11.40 -0.97 -20.39
CA TYR A 340 -10.78 0.32 -20.66
C TYR A 340 -9.30 0.31 -20.26
N GLU A 341 -8.50 1.23 -20.83
CA GLU A 341 -7.09 1.38 -20.48
C GLU A 341 -6.62 2.83 -20.62
N GLY A 342 -5.51 3.16 -19.97
CA GLY A 342 -4.87 4.46 -20.02
C GLY A 342 -3.41 4.40 -19.58
N ALA A 343 -2.76 5.56 -19.56
CA ALA A 343 -1.36 5.72 -19.13
C ALA A 343 -1.25 6.83 -18.08
N ALA A 344 -0.19 6.78 -17.29
CA ALA A 344 0.16 7.75 -16.26
C ALA A 344 1.69 7.85 -16.13
N ASP A 345 2.20 8.91 -15.51
CA ASP A 345 3.65 9.12 -15.41
C ASP A 345 4.29 8.28 -14.29
N SER A 346 3.47 7.74 -13.39
CA SER A 346 3.93 6.88 -12.29
C SER A 346 2.89 5.82 -11.89
N LEU A 347 3.32 4.78 -11.16
CA LEU A 347 2.43 3.73 -10.64
C LEU A 347 1.35 4.31 -9.70
N PRO A 348 1.65 5.23 -8.76
CA PRO A 348 0.65 5.89 -7.92
C PRO A 348 -0.38 6.70 -8.72
N GLU A 349 0.07 7.52 -9.67
CA GLU A 349 -0.85 8.26 -10.57
C GLU A 349 -1.70 7.32 -11.41
N GLY A 350 -1.14 6.18 -11.84
CA GLY A 350 -1.88 5.16 -12.55
C GLY A 350 -3.01 4.56 -11.71
N LYS A 351 -2.79 4.35 -10.40
CA LYS A 351 -3.84 3.90 -9.46
C LYS A 351 -4.95 4.94 -9.33
N GLU A 352 -4.61 6.22 -9.21
CA GLU A 352 -5.62 7.29 -9.09
C GLU A 352 -6.38 7.51 -10.40
N SER A 353 -5.68 7.57 -11.53
CA SER A 353 -6.27 7.70 -12.85
C SER A 353 -7.23 6.53 -13.16
N ALA A 354 -6.87 5.31 -12.78
CA ALA A 354 -7.76 4.15 -12.90
C ALA A 354 -9.02 4.26 -12.01
N ARG A 355 -8.91 4.80 -10.80
CA ARG A 355 -10.05 5.06 -9.91
C ARG A 355 -10.93 6.17 -10.46
N GLN A 356 -10.36 7.27 -10.93
CA GLN A 356 -11.10 8.34 -11.57
C GLN A 356 -11.87 7.81 -12.80
N ALA A 357 -11.23 7.02 -13.65
CA ALA A 357 -11.89 6.37 -14.77
C ALA A 357 -13.05 5.45 -14.35
N LEU A 358 -12.92 4.76 -13.20
CA LEU A 358 -14.01 3.98 -12.60
C LEU A 358 -15.15 4.88 -12.12
N ARG A 359 -14.86 6.00 -11.42
CA ARG A 359 -15.87 6.96 -10.96
C ARG A 359 -16.66 7.58 -12.10
N GLU A 360 -15.97 8.02 -13.14
CA GLU A 360 -16.59 8.69 -14.29
C GLU A 360 -17.49 7.76 -15.10
N ARG A 361 -17.09 6.50 -15.27
CA ARG A 361 -17.79 5.54 -16.15
C ARG A 361 -18.77 4.64 -15.41
N PHE A 362 -18.49 4.34 -14.15
CA PHE A 362 -19.20 3.34 -13.35
C PHE A 362 -19.41 3.84 -11.90
N PRO A 363 -20.12 4.97 -11.72
CA PRO A 363 -20.24 5.64 -10.42
C PRO A 363 -20.85 4.76 -9.33
N GLU A 364 -21.83 3.90 -9.68
CA GLU A 364 -22.43 2.98 -8.71
C GLU A 364 -21.43 1.95 -8.15
N PHE A 365 -20.55 1.42 -9.00
CA PHE A 365 -19.52 0.48 -8.58
C PHE A 365 -18.38 1.19 -7.83
N ALA A 366 -18.04 2.42 -8.23
CA ALA A 366 -17.08 3.24 -7.51
C ALA A 366 -17.56 3.50 -6.08
N HIS A 367 -18.80 3.98 -5.90
CA HIS A 367 -19.37 4.24 -4.57
C HIS A 367 -19.48 2.99 -3.72
N ALA A 368 -19.88 1.85 -4.29
CA ALA A 368 -19.97 0.60 -3.53
C ALA A 368 -18.59 0.11 -3.02
N VAL A 369 -17.53 0.33 -3.81
CA VAL A 369 -16.17 -0.08 -3.45
C VAL A 369 -15.50 0.94 -2.55
N GLU A 370 -15.78 2.23 -2.73
CA GLU A 370 -15.35 3.30 -1.83
C GLU A 370 -15.98 3.10 -0.45
N ALA A 371 -17.29 2.85 -0.37
CA ALA A 371 -17.96 2.51 0.89
C ALA A 371 -17.42 1.22 1.55
N ALA A 372 -17.01 0.23 0.74
CA ALA A 372 -16.36 -0.98 1.25
C ALA A 372 -14.91 -0.72 1.71
N GLY A 373 -14.20 0.23 1.07
CA GLY A 373 -12.83 0.63 1.37
C GLY A 373 -12.70 1.70 2.47
N GLU A 374 -13.78 2.42 2.78
CA GLU A 374 -13.95 3.38 3.88
C GLU A 374 -14.13 2.72 5.25
N SER A 375 -14.31 1.41 5.29
CA SER A 375 -14.25 0.68 6.56
C SER A 375 -12.84 0.82 7.13
N ARG A 376 -12.69 1.58 8.23
CA ARG A 376 -11.40 1.79 8.91
C ARG A 376 -10.66 0.46 9.06
N VAL A 377 -9.38 0.47 8.72
CA VAL A 377 -8.42 -0.63 8.96
C VAL A 377 -8.00 -0.65 10.44
N VAL A 378 -8.46 0.32 11.23
CA VAL A 378 -8.39 0.28 12.68
C VAL A 378 -9.82 0.36 13.23
N GLY A 379 -10.25 -0.70 13.91
CA GLY A 379 -11.56 -0.75 14.56
C GLY A 379 -11.78 0.44 15.51
N ALA A 380 -13.05 0.86 15.68
CA ALA A 380 -13.45 2.03 16.48
C ALA A 380 -12.92 2.03 17.94
N SER A 381 -12.47 0.89 18.45
CA SER A 381 -11.56 0.82 19.59
C SER A 381 -10.52 -0.28 19.36
N LEU A 382 -9.23 0.04 19.50
CA LEU A 382 -8.15 -0.95 19.67
C LEU A 382 -8.10 -1.50 21.11
N ALA A 383 -9.18 -1.34 21.89
CA ALA A 383 -9.25 -1.90 23.23
C ALA A 383 -9.58 -3.40 23.16
N TRP A 384 -9.11 -4.13 24.17
CA TRP A 384 -9.57 -5.49 24.41
C TRP A 384 -11.01 -5.46 24.92
N MET A 385 -11.91 -6.14 24.21
CA MET A 385 -13.34 -6.20 24.52
C MET A 385 -13.79 -7.64 24.75
N PRO A 386 -14.85 -7.88 25.55
CA PRO A 386 -15.47 -9.20 25.63
C PRO A 386 -15.90 -9.69 24.25
N MET A 387 -15.60 -10.96 23.93
CA MET A 387 -15.95 -11.54 22.64
C MET A 387 -17.44 -11.93 22.62
N PRO A 388 -18.27 -11.36 21.72
CA PRO A 388 -19.68 -11.71 21.61
C PRO A 388 -19.88 -13.20 21.32
N GLY A 389 -20.71 -13.87 22.12
CA GLY A 389 -21.01 -15.30 21.94
C GLY A 389 -19.88 -16.25 22.35
N ALA A 390 -18.83 -15.78 23.01
CA ALA A 390 -17.80 -16.66 23.56
C ALA A 390 -18.36 -17.58 24.66
N ARG A 391 -17.81 -18.79 24.75
CA ARG A 391 -18.21 -19.79 25.76
C ARG A 391 -17.76 -19.43 27.18
N ASP A 392 -16.69 -18.66 27.31
CA ASP A 392 -16.17 -18.16 28.59
C ASP A 392 -16.21 -16.63 28.56
N GLU A 393 -16.83 -16.02 29.56
CA GLU A 393 -17.04 -14.57 29.69
C GLU A 393 -15.73 -13.78 29.81
N ARG A 394 -14.62 -14.44 30.17
CA ARG A 394 -13.28 -13.84 30.24
C ARG A 394 -12.55 -13.87 28.90
N THR A 395 -13.18 -14.42 27.86
CA THR A 395 -12.62 -14.40 26.50
C THR A 395 -12.68 -12.98 25.96
N LEU A 396 -11.52 -12.44 25.62
CA LEU A 396 -11.39 -11.11 25.08
C LEU A 396 -10.96 -11.19 23.62
N GLN A 397 -11.48 -10.28 22.82
CA GLN A 397 -11.03 -10.05 21.45
C GLN A 397 -10.60 -8.59 21.31
N ARG A 398 -9.70 -8.35 20.37
CA ARG A 398 -9.39 -7.02 19.87
C ARG A 398 -9.36 -7.11 18.36
N VAL A 399 -10.38 -6.52 17.75
CA VAL A 399 -10.50 -6.45 16.30
C VAL A 399 -9.59 -5.33 15.84
N ILE A 400 -8.63 -5.68 14.99
CA ILE A 400 -7.72 -4.71 14.38
C ILE A 400 -8.42 -4.15 13.16
N ASP A 401 -8.87 -5.04 12.27
CA ASP A 401 -9.67 -4.73 11.09
C ASP A 401 -10.61 -5.89 10.72
N ASP A 402 -11.20 -5.79 9.53
CA ASP A 402 -12.08 -6.79 8.92
C ASP A 402 -11.44 -8.17 8.71
N ARG A 403 -10.11 -8.24 8.62
CA ARG A 403 -9.33 -9.45 8.34
C ARG A 403 -8.54 -9.93 9.54
N ILE A 404 -8.15 -9.03 10.43
CA ILE A 404 -7.26 -9.29 11.57
C ILE A 404 -7.95 -9.02 12.90
N ALA A 405 -7.95 -10.02 13.77
CA ALA A 405 -8.35 -9.86 15.16
C ALA A 405 -7.45 -10.68 16.08
N ALA A 406 -7.09 -10.11 17.23
CA ALA A 406 -6.45 -10.84 18.32
C ALA A 406 -7.52 -11.40 19.25
N VAL A 407 -7.33 -12.62 19.75
CA VAL A 407 -8.24 -13.27 20.70
C VAL A 407 -7.40 -13.87 21.83
N VAL A 408 -7.81 -13.63 23.07
CA VAL A 408 -7.28 -14.32 24.25
C VAL A 408 -8.41 -15.00 25.01
N ALA A 409 -8.17 -16.24 25.43
CA ALA A 409 -9.17 -17.04 26.12
C ALA A 409 -8.54 -17.80 27.29
N PRO A 410 -9.30 -18.05 28.38
CA PRO A 410 -8.85 -18.97 29.42
C PRO A 410 -8.60 -20.37 28.85
N GLY A 411 -7.43 -20.92 29.15
CA GLY A 411 -6.96 -22.22 28.71
C GLY A 411 -6.82 -23.23 29.85
N PRO A 412 -6.48 -24.49 29.53
CA PRO A 412 -6.32 -25.55 30.50
C PRO A 412 -5.16 -25.29 31.48
N GLY A 413 -5.31 -25.73 32.72
CA GLY A 413 -4.26 -25.62 33.75
C GLY A 413 -4.03 -24.21 34.30
N GLY A 414 -5.04 -23.32 34.20
CA GLY A 414 -4.95 -21.93 34.66
C GLY A 414 -4.12 -21.00 33.76
N ARG A 415 -3.73 -21.49 32.58
CA ARG A 415 -2.99 -20.71 31.56
C ARG A 415 -3.95 -20.04 30.59
N TRP A 416 -3.45 -19.10 29.81
CA TRP A 416 -4.20 -18.36 28.80
C TRP A 416 -3.79 -18.78 27.39
N GLN A 417 -4.77 -18.90 26.51
CA GLN A 417 -4.61 -19.15 25.08
C GLN A 417 -4.63 -17.83 24.32
N THR A 418 -3.87 -17.78 23.23
CA THR A 418 -3.61 -16.56 22.45
C THR A 418 -3.68 -16.85 20.96
N TRP A 419 -4.62 -16.26 20.24
CA TRP A 419 -4.86 -16.50 18.82
C TRP A 419 -4.87 -15.15 18.06
N ALA A 420 -4.55 -15.19 16.77
CA ALA A 420 -4.83 -14.12 15.82
C ALA A 420 -5.58 -14.69 14.62
N THR A 421 -6.71 -14.11 14.23
CA THR A 421 -7.33 -14.39 12.93
C THR A 421 -6.69 -13.50 11.88
N VAL A 422 -6.41 -14.02 10.69
CA VAL A 422 -5.94 -13.27 9.52
C VAL A 422 -6.67 -13.86 8.32
N ASP A 423 -7.53 -13.08 7.65
CA ASP A 423 -8.38 -13.59 6.55
C ASP A 423 -9.27 -14.77 6.95
N GLY A 424 -9.73 -14.78 8.20
CA GLY A 424 -10.48 -15.92 8.75
C GLY A 424 -9.63 -17.16 9.04
N VAL A 425 -8.32 -17.12 8.80
CA VAL A 425 -7.36 -18.18 9.18
C VAL A 425 -6.86 -17.93 10.59
N LEU A 426 -6.89 -18.96 11.45
CA LEU A 426 -6.40 -18.87 12.82
C LEU A 426 -4.90 -19.14 12.93
N ARG A 427 -4.17 -18.21 13.54
CA ARG A 427 -2.77 -18.34 13.95
C ARG A 427 -2.71 -18.47 15.47
N GLN A 428 -2.21 -19.60 15.99
CA GLN A 428 -2.13 -19.83 17.43
C GLN A 428 -0.75 -19.49 17.98
N GLY A 429 -0.72 -18.74 19.08
CA GLY A 429 0.47 -18.39 19.85
C GLY A 429 0.74 -19.30 21.04
N PRO A 430 1.86 -19.06 21.76
CA PRO A 430 2.20 -19.82 22.95
C PRO A 430 1.15 -19.65 24.06
N LEU A 431 1.08 -20.64 24.97
CA LEU A 431 0.27 -20.53 26.18
C LEU A 431 0.95 -19.58 27.17
N SER A 432 0.21 -18.59 27.66
CA SER A 432 0.71 -17.58 28.60
C SER A 432 0.27 -17.86 30.03
N ALA A 433 1.05 -17.39 31.01
CA ALA A 433 0.76 -17.61 32.42
C ALA A 433 -0.32 -16.66 32.98
N SER A 434 -0.49 -15.49 32.35
CA SER A 434 -1.47 -14.46 32.72
C SER A 434 -2.21 -13.92 31.49
N VAL A 435 -3.28 -13.17 31.71
CA VAL A 435 -4.05 -12.54 30.63
C VAL A 435 -3.23 -11.44 29.96
N GLU A 436 -2.43 -10.69 30.70
CA GLU A 436 -1.57 -9.63 30.17
C GLU A 436 -0.51 -10.22 29.23
N SER A 437 0.18 -11.27 29.65
CA SER A 437 1.15 -11.98 28.80
C SER A 437 0.48 -12.68 27.61
N ALA A 438 -0.80 -13.05 27.73
CA ALA A 438 -1.56 -13.58 26.60
C ALA A 438 -1.89 -12.50 25.58
N LYS A 439 -2.24 -11.30 26.04
CA LYS A 439 -2.52 -10.13 25.21
C LYS A 439 -1.26 -9.71 24.45
N GLU A 440 -0.12 -9.58 25.13
CA GLU A 440 1.18 -9.28 24.49
C GLU A 440 1.56 -10.31 23.42
N ALA A 441 1.36 -11.60 23.70
CA ALA A 441 1.62 -12.64 22.70
C ALA A 441 0.65 -12.55 21.50
N ALA A 442 -0.59 -12.09 21.72
CA ALA A 442 -1.60 -11.93 20.67
C ALA A 442 -1.28 -10.73 19.78
N ASP A 443 -0.89 -9.63 20.44
CA ASP A 443 -0.30 -8.43 19.85
C ASP A 443 0.86 -8.77 18.91
N ALA A 444 1.80 -9.60 19.36
CA ALA A 444 2.94 -10.02 18.54
C ALA A 444 2.53 -10.84 17.29
N LEU A 445 1.53 -11.72 17.41
CA LEU A 445 1.01 -12.47 16.25
C LEU A 445 0.33 -11.55 15.23
N VAL A 446 -0.43 -10.57 15.72
CA VAL A 446 -1.07 -9.54 14.90
C VAL A 446 -0.02 -8.69 14.21
N ALA A 447 1.01 -8.23 14.93
CA ALA A 447 2.09 -7.43 14.35
C ALA A 447 2.80 -8.19 13.22
N GLY A 448 3.09 -9.48 13.42
CA GLY A 448 3.64 -10.33 12.37
C GLY A 448 2.71 -10.47 11.16
N ALA A 449 1.40 -10.64 11.39
CA ALA A 449 0.41 -10.71 10.31
C ALA A 449 0.27 -9.39 9.53
N LEU A 450 0.31 -8.25 10.24
CA LEU A 450 0.27 -6.93 9.62
C LEU A 450 1.52 -6.69 8.77
N ALA A 451 2.71 -7.06 9.25
CA ALA A 451 3.95 -6.98 8.47
C ALA A 451 3.91 -7.86 7.22
N ASP A 452 3.43 -9.11 7.35
CA ASP A 452 3.24 -10.03 6.21
C ASP A 452 2.31 -9.40 5.16
N LEU A 453 1.16 -8.83 5.58
CA LEU A 453 0.21 -8.21 4.66
C LEU A 453 0.76 -6.91 4.04
N ALA A 454 1.46 -6.09 4.83
CA ALA A 454 2.07 -4.83 4.39
C ALA A 454 3.16 -5.04 3.31
N THR A 455 3.73 -6.25 3.23
CA THR A 455 4.67 -6.60 2.15
C THR A 455 4.00 -6.57 0.78
N TYR A 456 2.75 -7.06 0.67
CA TYR A 456 2.04 -7.24 -0.60
C TYR A 456 0.85 -6.29 -0.80
N ALA A 457 0.50 -5.51 0.22
CA ALA A 457 -0.59 -4.52 0.21
C ALA A 457 -0.10 -3.18 0.80
N PRO A 458 0.78 -2.44 0.10
CA PRO A 458 1.36 -1.20 0.62
C PRO A 458 0.31 -0.12 0.90
N ASP A 459 -0.72 0.01 0.05
CA ASP A 459 -1.85 0.93 0.28
C ASP A 459 -2.63 0.60 1.57
N ARG A 460 -2.63 -0.67 2.00
CA ARG A 460 -3.23 -1.06 3.28
C ARG A 460 -2.33 -0.62 4.44
N ALA A 461 -1.02 -0.76 4.29
CA ALA A 461 -0.06 -0.32 5.30
C ALA A 461 -0.15 1.19 5.50
N ASP A 462 -0.21 1.95 4.41
CA ASP A 462 -0.47 3.40 4.40
C ASP A 462 -1.75 3.75 5.15
N ARG A 463 -2.88 3.13 4.76
CA ARG A 463 -4.18 3.38 5.41
C ARG A 463 -4.18 3.00 6.90
N PHE A 464 -3.52 1.90 7.27
CA PHE A 464 -3.41 1.50 8.66
C PHE A 464 -2.66 2.54 9.49
N VAL A 465 -1.57 3.10 8.95
CA VAL A 465 -0.79 4.15 9.62
C VAL A 465 -1.59 5.45 9.71
N ALA A 466 -2.30 5.84 8.65
CA ALA A 466 -3.22 6.98 8.64
C ALA A 466 -4.31 6.85 9.71
N ASP A 467 -5.02 5.72 9.72
CA ASP A 467 -6.07 5.43 10.71
C ASP A 467 -5.52 5.43 12.15
N LEU A 468 -4.30 4.90 12.35
CA LEU A 468 -3.64 4.91 13.65
C LEU A 468 -3.29 6.34 14.10
N ALA A 469 -2.76 7.16 13.19
CA ALA A 469 -2.42 8.57 13.44
C ALA A 469 -3.65 9.47 13.66
N ALA A 470 -4.80 9.09 13.09
CA ALA A 470 -6.08 9.73 13.34
C ALA A 470 -6.74 9.30 14.66
N SER A 471 -6.24 8.25 15.31
CA SER A 471 -6.83 7.67 16.52
C SER A 471 -6.23 8.22 17.82
N ASP A 472 -7.01 8.16 18.91
CA ASP A 472 -6.53 8.51 20.27
C ASP A 472 -5.54 7.49 20.86
N CYS A 473 -5.17 6.45 20.11
CA CYS A 473 -4.31 5.35 20.58
C CYS A 473 -3.00 5.24 19.79
N TRP A 474 -2.53 6.39 19.29
CA TRP A 474 -1.25 6.57 18.63
C TRP A 474 -0.11 5.91 19.42
N ASP A 475 0.69 5.13 18.71
CA ASP A 475 1.87 4.47 19.24
C ASP A 475 2.82 4.17 18.07
N ARG A 476 3.95 4.86 18.07
CA ARG A 476 4.97 4.75 17.02
C ARG A 476 5.51 3.33 16.86
N SER A 477 5.53 2.52 17.92
CA SER A 477 6.00 1.13 17.84
C SER A 477 5.13 0.27 16.92
N LYS A 478 3.85 0.59 16.78
CA LYS A 478 2.93 -0.09 15.84
C LYS A 478 3.24 0.26 14.40
N VAL A 479 3.63 1.51 14.13
CA VAL A 479 4.11 1.94 12.79
C VAL A 479 5.36 1.17 12.43
N VAL A 480 6.35 1.11 13.34
CA VAL A 480 7.57 0.30 13.15
C VAL A 480 7.23 -1.18 12.89
N GLY A 481 6.25 -1.74 13.61
CA GLY A 481 5.77 -3.10 13.39
C GLY A 481 5.18 -3.34 12.00
N VAL A 482 4.52 -2.34 11.41
CA VAL A 482 3.85 -2.45 10.10
C VAL A 482 4.84 -2.21 8.95
N VAL A 483 5.57 -1.09 8.96
CA VAL A 483 6.42 -0.66 7.83
C VAL A 483 7.92 -0.86 8.05
N GLY A 484 8.35 -1.11 9.29
CA GLY A 484 9.78 -1.20 9.63
C GLY A 484 10.50 -2.35 8.92
N HIS A 485 9.81 -3.43 8.52
CA HIS A 485 10.41 -4.52 7.75
C HIS A 485 10.95 -4.08 6.37
N ARG A 486 10.49 -2.93 5.85
CA ARG A 486 10.92 -2.35 4.57
C ARG A 486 12.18 -1.49 4.69
N LEU A 487 12.55 -1.13 5.91
CA LEU A 487 13.66 -0.25 6.22
C LEU A 487 14.95 -1.02 6.50
N SER A 488 16.09 -0.36 6.31
CA SER A 488 17.37 -0.85 6.83
C SER A 488 17.34 -0.93 8.36
N ASP A 489 18.24 -1.70 8.98
CA ASP A 489 18.29 -1.78 10.45
C ASP A 489 18.58 -0.41 11.09
N HIS A 490 19.32 0.47 10.38
CA HIS A 490 19.57 1.83 10.81
C HIS A 490 18.29 2.68 10.75
N ASP A 491 17.61 2.73 9.60
CA ASP A 491 16.42 3.57 9.43
C ASP A 491 15.25 3.05 10.27
N ARG A 492 15.15 1.74 10.50
CA ARG A 492 14.19 1.14 11.44
C ARG A 492 14.45 1.61 12.87
N GLN A 493 15.71 1.66 13.28
CA GLN A 493 16.09 2.17 14.60
C GLN A 493 15.75 3.66 14.70
N SER A 494 16.11 4.47 13.70
CA SER A 494 15.78 5.89 13.64
C SER A 494 14.27 6.12 13.74
N LEU A 495 13.46 5.42 12.93
CA LEU A 495 11.99 5.47 12.99
C LEU A 495 11.47 5.16 14.40
N SER A 496 12.09 4.22 15.12
CA SER A 496 11.63 3.82 16.45
C SER A 496 11.97 4.81 17.57
N THR A 497 13.10 5.53 17.48
CA THR A 497 13.67 6.25 18.63
C THR A 497 13.98 7.71 18.41
N THR A 498 13.94 8.22 17.18
CA THR A 498 14.32 9.62 16.93
C THR A 498 13.32 10.61 17.54
N GLU A 499 13.80 11.69 18.15
CA GLU A 499 12.98 12.82 18.56
C GLU A 499 13.03 13.96 17.54
N ASP A 500 13.91 13.87 16.54
CA ASP A 500 14.08 14.86 15.49
C ASP A 500 13.03 14.64 14.38
N PRO A 501 12.13 15.61 14.12
CA PRO A 501 11.13 15.52 13.07
C PRO A 501 11.73 15.36 11.66
N VAL A 502 12.93 15.85 11.41
CA VAL A 502 13.62 15.68 10.11
C VAL A 502 13.99 14.22 9.90
N GLU A 503 14.68 13.62 10.86
CA GLU A 503 15.05 12.19 10.80
C GLU A 503 13.82 11.29 10.76
N LEU A 504 12.74 11.69 11.43
CA LEU A 504 11.47 10.97 11.39
C LEU A 504 10.86 11.00 9.98
N VAL A 505 10.79 12.15 9.33
CA VAL A 505 10.30 12.28 7.94
C VAL A 505 11.16 11.45 6.99
N ASP A 506 12.49 11.54 7.10
CA ASP A 506 13.39 10.74 6.27
C ASP A 506 13.14 9.23 6.42
N ALA A 507 12.97 8.76 7.65
CA ALA A 507 12.68 7.35 7.91
C ALA A 507 11.28 6.92 7.41
N LEU A 508 10.27 7.80 7.50
CA LEU A 508 8.93 7.54 6.98
C LEU A 508 8.89 7.54 5.45
N VAL A 509 9.59 8.48 4.79
CA VAL A 509 9.73 8.53 3.33
C VAL A 509 10.49 7.30 2.82
N ALA A 510 11.55 6.88 3.52
CA ALA A 510 12.34 5.69 3.18
C ALA A 510 11.54 4.38 3.19
N THR A 511 10.36 4.34 3.82
CA THR A 511 9.47 3.17 3.76
C THR A 511 8.97 2.89 2.34
N GLY A 512 8.90 3.95 1.51
CA GLY A 512 8.44 3.91 0.12
C GLY A 512 6.97 3.55 -0.06
N VAL A 513 6.17 3.53 1.01
CA VAL A 513 4.76 3.13 0.97
C VAL A 513 3.79 4.14 1.58
N LEU A 514 4.28 5.00 2.47
CA LEU A 514 3.43 6.00 3.11
C LEU A 514 3.21 7.18 2.18
N ALA A 515 1.95 7.55 1.98
CA ALA A 515 1.57 8.72 1.22
C ALA A 515 2.02 9.99 1.96
N PRO A 516 2.36 11.07 1.23
CA PRO A 516 2.70 12.37 1.81
C PRO A 516 1.72 12.86 2.89
N ARG A 517 0.42 12.66 2.66
CA ARG A 517 -0.64 13.02 3.63
C ARG A 517 -0.60 12.17 4.91
N THR A 518 -0.36 10.87 4.79
CA THR A 518 -0.20 9.96 5.94
C THR A 518 1.00 10.37 6.79
N ILE A 519 2.10 10.78 6.16
CA ILE A 519 3.27 11.29 6.87
C ILE A 519 2.92 12.54 7.69
N LEU A 520 2.16 13.49 7.13
CA LEU A 520 1.66 14.64 7.91
C LEU A 520 0.78 14.20 9.08
N GLU A 521 -0.12 13.24 8.91
CA GLU A 521 -0.96 12.74 9.99
C GLU A 521 -0.11 12.14 11.13
N VAL A 522 0.97 11.43 10.78
CA VAL A 522 1.96 10.93 11.76
C VAL A 522 2.62 12.08 12.51
N LEU A 523 3.09 13.12 11.82
CA LEU A 523 3.70 14.29 12.48
C LEU A 523 2.72 14.99 13.43
N ARG A 524 1.43 15.04 13.07
CA ARG A 524 0.37 15.56 13.94
C ARG A 524 0.22 14.71 15.19
N ALA A 525 0.18 13.39 15.06
CA ALA A 525 0.06 12.47 16.18
C ALA A 525 1.30 12.50 17.11
N GLU A 526 2.47 12.85 16.55
CA GLU A 526 3.72 13.12 17.27
C GLU A 526 3.78 14.53 17.89
N ASN A 527 2.73 15.34 17.74
CA ASN A 527 2.63 16.71 18.23
C ASN A 527 3.74 17.65 17.72
N VAL A 528 4.20 17.44 16.48
CA VAL A 528 5.18 18.32 15.84
C VAL A 528 4.55 19.70 15.62
N PRO A 529 5.23 20.81 15.99
CA PRO A 529 4.67 22.15 15.88
C PRO A 529 4.53 22.58 14.42
N VAL A 530 3.54 23.44 14.15
CA VAL A 530 3.17 23.87 12.79
C VAL A 530 4.35 24.47 12.02
N ASP A 531 5.15 25.33 12.66
CA ASP A 531 6.31 25.98 12.02
C ASP A 531 7.34 24.97 11.51
N GLU A 532 7.45 23.83 12.18
CA GLU A 532 8.39 22.77 11.80
C GLU A 532 7.80 21.89 10.70
N VAL A 533 6.51 21.57 10.78
CA VAL A 533 5.78 20.83 9.73
C VAL A 533 5.85 21.57 8.40
N VAL A 534 5.63 22.89 8.41
CA VAL A 534 5.71 23.73 7.20
C VAL A 534 7.09 23.64 6.54
N ARG A 535 8.17 23.63 7.33
CA ARG A 535 9.54 23.43 6.80
C ARG A 535 9.77 22.05 6.19
N LEU A 536 9.04 21.04 6.65
CA LEU A 536 9.19 19.65 6.22
C LEU A 536 8.36 19.30 4.98
N VAL A 537 7.37 20.11 4.60
CA VAL A 537 6.49 19.88 3.42
C VAL A 537 7.28 19.50 2.15
N PRO A 538 8.38 20.19 1.77
CA PRO A 538 9.15 19.82 0.58
C PRO A 538 9.78 18.43 0.68
N ALA A 539 10.24 18.01 1.88
CA ALA A 539 10.84 16.70 2.10
C ALA A 539 9.80 15.58 2.07
N ILE A 540 8.57 15.88 2.52
CA ILE A 540 7.43 14.95 2.45
C ILE A 540 6.95 14.75 1.01
N GLY A 541 7.19 15.71 0.12
CA GLY A 541 6.76 15.67 -1.27
C GLY A 541 5.27 15.94 -1.48
N LEU A 542 4.64 16.69 -0.55
CA LEU A 542 3.25 17.10 -0.67
C LEU A 542 3.13 18.40 -1.49
N GLY A 543 2.16 18.45 -2.40
CA GLY A 543 1.88 19.67 -3.17
C GLY A 543 1.44 20.82 -2.25
N VAL A 544 1.82 22.06 -2.61
CA VAL A 544 1.49 23.26 -1.82
C VAL A 544 0.00 23.39 -1.50
N PRO A 545 -0.94 23.17 -2.44
CA PRO A 545 -2.37 23.25 -2.12
C PRO A 545 -2.82 22.24 -1.05
N ASP A 546 -2.40 20.98 -1.21
CA ASP A 546 -2.75 19.91 -0.28
C ASP A 546 -2.11 20.11 1.10
N ALA A 547 -0.90 20.69 1.14
CA ALA A 547 -0.22 21.05 2.38
C ALA A 547 -0.98 22.13 3.15
N ILE A 548 -1.42 23.20 2.48
CA ILE A 548 -2.22 24.26 3.11
C ILE A 548 -3.51 23.69 3.71
N ALA A 549 -4.25 22.90 2.92
CA ALA A 549 -5.50 22.30 3.37
C ALA A 549 -5.27 21.33 4.55
N SER A 550 -4.28 20.44 4.44
CA SER A 550 -4.02 19.42 5.46
C SER A 550 -3.50 20.02 6.77
N ILE A 551 -2.65 21.06 6.71
CA ILE A 551 -2.13 21.73 7.90
C ILE A 551 -3.23 22.54 8.59
N HIS A 552 -4.08 23.22 7.83
CA HIS A 552 -5.25 23.90 8.37
C HIS A 552 -6.18 22.94 9.11
N ASP A 553 -6.59 21.84 8.45
CA ASP A 553 -7.50 20.86 9.04
C ASP A 553 -6.88 20.13 10.24
N GLY A 554 -5.57 19.85 10.19
CA GLY A 554 -4.86 19.08 11.20
C GLY A 554 -4.45 19.88 12.44
N TRP A 555 -3.97 21.11 12.26
CA TRP A 555 -3.41 21.95 13.33
C TRP A 555 -4.28 23.18 13.65
N GLY A 556 -5.33 23.46 12.87
CA GLY A 556 -6.12 24.68 13.01
C GLY A 556 -5.34 25.95 12.63
N ALA A 557 -4.27 25.81 11.85
CA ALA A 557 -3.44 26.93 11.42
C ALA A 557 -4.21 27.81 10.42
N ASP A 558 -3.97 29.11 10.43
CA ASP A 558 -4.52 30.02 9.43
C ASP A 558 -3.95 29.68 8.04
N ARG A 559 -4.84 29.55 7.05
CA ARG A 559 -4.44 29.13 5.70
C ARG A 559 -3.50 30.14 5.03
N LEU A 560 -3.69 31.43 5.29
CA LEU A 560 -2.89 32.48 4.69
C LEU A 560 -1.50 32.55 5.29
N ASP A 561 -1.37 32.33 6.61
CA ASP A 561 -0.07 32.24 7.28
C ASP A 561 0.75 31.04 6.76
N VAL A 562 0.10 29.88 6.59
CA VAL A 562 0.74 28.68 6.02
C VAL A 562 1.12 28.92 4.56
N ALA A 563 0.21 29.51 3.77
CA ALA A 563 0.45 29.82 2.37
C ALA A 563 1.61 30.80 2.17
N ALA A 564 1.69 31.85 2.99
CA ALA A 564 2.79 32.81 2.97
C ALA A 564 4.12 32.11 3.26
N SER A 565 4.14 31.20 4.24
CA SER A 565 5.33 30.43 4.61
C SER A 565 5.78 29.46 3.50
N LEU A 566 4.84 28.94 2.72
CA LEU A 566 5.11 28.07 1.56
C LEU A 566 5.31 28.84 0.24
N SER A 567 5.23 30.18 0.28
CA SER A 567 5.28 31.03 -0.93
C SER A 567 4.24 30.64 -1.99
N ALA A 568 3.02 30.33 -1.55
CA ALA A 568 1.95 29.84 -2.42
C ALA A 568 1.44 30.92 -3.39
N THR A 569 1.10 30.49 -4.60
CA THR A 569 0.45 31.31 -5.62
C THR A 569 -1.06 31.40 -5.41
N VAL A 570 -1.72 32.34 -6.09
CA VAL A 570 -3.19 32.52 -6.03
C VAL A 570 -3.93 31.30 -6.58
N GLU A 571 -3.38 30.63 -7.59
CA GLU A 571 -3.95 29.39 -8.13
C GLU A 571 -3.89 28.26 -7.10
N GLU A 572 -2.78 28.14 -6.38
CA GLU A 572 -2.60 27.16 -5.31
C GLU A 572 -3.49 27.43 -4.11
N LEU A 573 -3.66 28.69 -3.70
CA LEU A 573 -4.62 29.09 -2.67
C LEU A 573 -6.06 28.69 -3.05
N ARG A 574 -6.44 28.90 -4.32
CA ARG A 574 -7.76 28.50 -4.82
C ARG A 574 -7.92 26.98 -4.80
N ALA A 575 -6.89 26.25 -5.23
CA ALA A 575 -6.87 24.79 -5.19
C ALA A 575 -6.90 24.23 -3.75
N ALA A 576 -6.33 24.96 -2.78
CA ALA A 576 -6.36 24.63 -1.35
C ALA A 576 -7.75 24.86 -0.70
N GLY A 577 -8.73 25.39 -1.44
CA GLY A 577 -10.07 25.64 -0.95
C GLY A 577 -10.20 26.92 -0.13
N CYS A 578 -9.31 27.90 -0.32
CA CYS A 578 -9.48 29.24 0.24
C CYS A 578 -10.77 29.89 -0.29
N THR A 579 -11.50 30.51 0.63
CA THR A 579 -12.71 31.29 0.36
C THR A 579 -12.40 32.53 -0.47
N PRO A 580 -13.41 33.12 -1.16
CA PRO A 580 -13.22 34.37 -1.89
C PRO A 580 -12.64 35.50 -1.03
N THR A 581 -13.06 35.60 0.24
CA THR A 581 -12.57 36.60 1.19
C THR A 581 -11.09 36.38 1.53
N GLU A 582 -10.66 35.14 1.76
CA GLU A 582 -9.25 34.79 1.98
C GLU A 582 -8.39 35.10 0.74
N LEU A 583 -8.88 34.80 -0.46
CA LEU A 583 -8.18 35.12 -1.71
C LEU A 583 -8.03 36.63 -1.92
N LEU A 584 -9.07 37.41 -1.57
CA LEU A 584 -9.01 38.87 -1.62
C LEU A 584 -8.02 39.44 -0.59
N ALA A 585 -7.92 38.86 0.60
CA ALA A 585 -6.95 39.26 1.61
C ALA A 585 -5.50 38.99 1.18
N ALA A 586 -5.26 37.85 0.50
CA ALA A 586 -3.92 37.44 0.08
C ALA A 586 -3.45 38.11 -1.23
N ALA A 587 -4.33 38.19 -2.23
CA ALA A 587 -3.99 38.68 -3.56
C ALA A 587 -5.20 39.38 -4.22
N PRO A 588 -5.54 40.60 -3.78
CA PRO A 588 -6.73 41.31 -4.25
C PRO A 588 -6.65 41.60 -5.75
N ARG A 589 -5.48 41.95 -6.28
CA ARG A 589 -5.31 42.36 -7.68
C ARG A 589 -5.54 41.19 -8.64
N GLU A 590 -4.86 40.06 -8.45
CA GLU A 590 -5.07 38.85 -9.26
C GLU A 590 -6.50 38.32 -9.12
N THR A 591 -7.05 38.31 -7.89
CA THR A 591 -8.39 37.80 -7.63
C THR A 591 -9.45 38.61 -8.38
N LEU A 592 -9.41 39.95 -8.28
CA LEU A 592 -10.36 40.83 -8.96
C LEU A 592 -10.27 40.73 -10.49
N ARG A 593 -9.06 40.60 -11.05
CA ARG A 593 -8.86 40.42 -12.50
C ARG A 593 -9.40 39.10 -13.05
N SER A 594 -9.60 38.10 -12.18
CA SER A 594 -10.15 36.80 -12.58
C SER A 594 -11.69 36.73 -12.56
N LEU A 595 -12.36 37.77 -12.06
CA LEU A 595 -13.82 37.81 -11.95
C LEU A 595 -14.50 38.05 -13.31
N ASP A 596 -15.74 37.58 -13.44
CA ASP A 596 -16.56 37.85 -14.62
C ASP A 596 -17.08 39.30 -14.66
N SER A 597 -17.60 39.71 -15.82
CA SER A 597 -18.11 41.07 -16.06
C SER A 597 -19.58 41.26 -15.65
N ARG A 598 -20.17 40.37 -14.85
CA ARG A 598 -21.58 40.50 -14.44
C ARG A 598 -21.70 41.41 -13.22
N GLU A 599 -22.65 42.36 -13.25
CA GLU A 599 -22.89 43.28 -12.13
C GLU A 599 -23.11 42.56 -10.79
N GLY A 600 -23.92 41.49 -10.77
CA GLY A 600 -24.18 40.72 -9.53
C GLY A 600 -22.96 40.00 -8.92
N THR A 601 -21.87 39.86 -9.66
CA THR A 601 -20.58 39.43 -9.10
C THR A 601 -19.93 40.58 -8.34
N TRP A 602 -19.94 41.78 -8.93
CA TRP A 602 -19.29 42.98 -8.38
C TRP A 602 -20.06 43.63 -7.23
N GLU A 603 -21.39 43.46 -7.15
CA GLU A 603 -22.19 43.81 -5.96
C GLU A 603 -21.71 43.11 -4.68
N ARG A 604 -21.06 41.95 -4.80
CA ARG A 604 -20.52 41.21 -3.65
C ARG A 604 -19.06 41.53 -3.34
N VAL A 605 -18.34 42.14 -4.28
CA VAL A 605 -16.90 42.42 -4.16
C VAL A 605 -16.61 43.42 -3.05
N GLY A 606 -17.35 44.52 -3.00
CA GLY A 606 -17.16 45.57 -2.00
C GLY A 606 -17.25 45.04 -0.57
N PRO A 607 -18.38 44.43 -0.17
CA PRO A 607 -18.52 43.84 1.16
C PRO A 607 -17.46 42.78 1.46
N SER A 608 -17.08 41.97 0.48
CA SER A 608 -16.05 40.93 0.66
C SER A 608 -14.65 41.51 0.89
N LEU A 609 -14.31 42.65 0.26
CA LEU A 609 -13.06 43.37 0.53
C LEU A 609 -13.05 43.93 1.96
N VAL A 610 -14.16 44.47 2.43
CA VAL A 610 -14.25 44.96 3.82
C VAL A 610 -14.12 43.81 4.82
N GLU A 611 -14.78 42.67 4.54
CA GLU A 611 -14.65 41.46 5.34
C GLU A 611 -13.21 40.91 5.34
N ALA A 612 -12.50 41.04 4.22
CA ALA A 612 -11.08 40.70 4.09
C ALA A 612 -10.13 41.66 4.84
N GLY A 613 -10.66 42.69 5.50
CA GLY A 613 -9.91 43.61 6.36
C GLY A 613 -9.54 44.94 5.71
N TYR A 614 -9.96 45.20 4.47
CA TYR A 614 -9.72 46.50 3.82
C TYR A 614 -10.67 47.57 4.35
N THR A 615 -10.20 48.81 4.46
CA THR A 615 -11.08 49.95 4.70
C THR A 615 -11.99 50.21 3.50
N VAL A 616 -13.10 50.91 3.71
CA VAL A 616 -14.03 51.29 2.62
C VAL A 616 -13.29 52.04 1.50
N GLY A 617 -12.36 52.93 1.85
CA GLY A 617 -11.57 53.68 0.87
C GLY A 617 -10.63 52.79 0.05
N GLU A 618 -9.96 51.83 0.69
CA GLU A 618 -9.10 50.86 -0.01
C GLU A 618 -9.92 49.93 -0.91
N ALA A 619 -11.08 49.47 -0.44
CA ALA A 619 -11.98 48.64 -1.23
C ALA A 619 -12.47 49.37 -2.49
N VAL A 620 -12.90 50.63 -2.36
CA VAL A 620 -13.28 51.47 -3.51
C VAL A 620 -12.10 51.68 -4.46
N ALA A 621 -10.89 51.90 -3.93
CA ALA A 621 -9.68 52.06 -4.76
C ALA A 621 -9.32 50.78 -5.52
N HIS A 622 -9.55 49.60 -4.95
CA HIS A 622 -9.37 48.30 -5.62
C HIS A 622 -10.42 48.08 -6.72
N ILE A 623 -11.69 48.37 -6.43
CA ILE A 623 -12.78 48.26 -7.42
C ILE A 623 -12.53 49.21 -8.59
N ALA A 624 -12.19 50.48 -8.32
CA ALA A 624 -11.86 51.48 -9.33
C ALA A 624 -10.67 51.07 -10.22
N ALA A 625 -9.70 50.33 -9.68
CA ALA A 625 -8.52 49.93 -10.43
C ALA A 625 -8.71 48.67 -11.29
N HIS A 626 -9.73 47.84 -11.00
CA HIS A 626 -9.81 46.47 -11.53
C HIS A 626 -11.17 46.07 -12.10
N ALA A 627 -12.22 46.88 -11.92
CA ALA A 627 -13.50 46.63 -12.56
C ALA A 627 -13.36 46.61 -14.09
N PRO A 628 -13.88 45.60 -14.80
CA PRO A 628 -13.70 45.47 -16.25
C PRO A 628 -14.57 46.44 -17.07
N THR A 629 -15.61 47.00 -16.46
CA THR A 629 -16.56 47.92 -17.11
C THR A 629 -17.08 48.99 -16.12
N PRO A 630 -17.56 50.14 -16.60
CA PRO A 630 -18.19 51.15 -15.76
C PRO A 630 -19.34 50.59 -14.92
N GLN A 631 -20.18 49.71 -15.48
CA GLN A 631 -21.32 49.13 -14.78
C GLN A 631 -20.87 48.24 -13.61
N THR A 632 -19.82 47.43 -13.81
CA THR A 632 -19.23 46.62 -12.73
C THR A 632 -18.55 47.47 -11.65
N PHE A 633 -17.90 48.56 -12.03
CA PHE A 633 -17.30 49.51 -11.09
C PHE A 633 -18.38 50.09 -10.17
N VAL A 634 -19.42 50.63 -10.78
CA VAL A 634 -20.53 51.26 -10.08
C VAL A 634 -21.26 50.25 -9.18
N ALA A 635 -21.56 49.06 -9.70
CA ALA A 635 -22.21 47.99 -8.94
C ALA A 635 -21.44 47.64 -7.66
N GLY A 636 -20.11 47.67 -7.68
CA GLY A 636 -19.29 47.48 -6.49
C GLY A 636 -19.32 48.68 -5.53
N VAL A 637 -19.12 49.90 -6.04
CA VAL A 637 -18.98 51.10 -5.20
C VAL A 637 -20.26 51.44 -4.43
N VAL A 638 -21.43 51.35 -5.07
CA VAL A 638 -22.70 51.72 -4.43
C VAL A 638 -23.15 50.77 -3.32
N THR A 639 -22.54 49.58 -3.22
CA THR A 639 -22.78 48.68 -2.08
C THR A 639 -21.98 49.06 -0.83
N LEU A 640 -20.98 49.93 -0.98
CA LEU A 640 -20.10 50.37 0.09
C LEU A 640 -20.42 51.78 0.59
N VAL A 641 -20.89 52.65 -0.31
CA VAL A 641 -21.08 54.08 -0.04
C VAL A 641 -22.44 54.51 -0.53
N ASP A 642 -23.29 54.97 0.38
CA ASP A 642 -24.66 55.39 0.07
C ASP A 642 -24.74 56.84 -0.46
N ASP A 643 -23.74 57.68 -0.15
CA ASP A 643 -23.72 59.09 -0.55
C ASP A 643 -22.76 59.38 -1.70
N ALA A 644 -23.25 60.12 -2.70
CA ALA A 644 -22.48 60.44 -3.90
C ALA A 644 -21.17 61.20 -3.59
N PRO A 645 -21.14 62.30 -2.80
CA PRO A 645 -19.89 63.05 -2.57
C PRO A 645 -18.74 62.20 -2.04
N THR A 646 -19.01 61.30 -1.09
CA THR A 646 -17.99 60.38 -0.55
C THR A 646 -17.55 59.36 -1.59
N ALA A 647 -18.49 58.78 -2.36
CA ALA A 647 -18.15 57.81 -3.41
C ALA A 647 -17.23 58.42 -4.47
N PHE A 648 -17.55 59.62 -4.96
CA PHE A 648 -16.70 60.35 -5.90
C PHE A 648 -15.33 60.67 -5.31
N ALA A 649 -15.25 61.13 -4.05
CA ALA A 649 -13.98 61.46 -3.40
C ALA A 649 -13.06 60.23 -3.27
N LEU A 650 -13.61 59.06 -2.96
CA LEU A 650 -12.85 57.81 -2.83
C LEU A 650 -12.44 57.24 -4.19
N SER A 651 -13.28 57.38 -5.23
CA SER A 651 -13.01 56.85 -6.57
C SER A 651 -12.10 57.73 -7.43
N ALA A 652 -12.11 59.04 -7.23
CA ALA A 652 -11.49 60.05 -8.10
C ALA A 652 -10.03 59.78 -8.50
N ARG A 653 -9.26 59.16 -7.60
CA ARG A 653 -7.83 58.89 -7.85
C ARG A 653 -7.60 57.80 -8.89
N ARG A 654 -8.46 56.79 -8.95
CA ARG A 654 -8.24 55.55 -9.73
C ARG A 654 -9.27 55.33 -10.85
N ALA A 655 -10.49 55.83 -10.72
CA ALA A 655 -11.55 55.67 -11.71
C ALA A 655 -11.35 56.60 -12.92
N GLY A 656 -11.73 56.12 -14.10
CA GLY A 656 -11.75 56.90 -15.33
C GLY A 656 -13.01 57.78 -15.47
N PRO A 657 -13.05 58.69 -16.46
CA PRO A 657 -14.22 59.54 -16.70
C PRO A 657 -15.50 58.76 -17.00
N GLU A 658 -15.41 57.65 -17.74
CA GLU A 658 -16.55 56.77 -18.04
C GLU A 658 -17.13 56.11 -16.78
N ASP A 659 -16.26 55.68 -15.87
CA ASP A 659 -16.63 55.10 -14.58
C ASP A 659 -17.36 56.13 -13.71
N LEU A 660 -16.83 57.36 -13.64
CA LEU A 660 -17.41 58.46 -12.87
C LEU A 660 -18.75 58.93 -13.47
N ALA A 661 -18.89 58.91 -14.81
CA ALA A 661 -20.14 59.23 -15.47
C ALA A 661 -21.21 58.18 -15.12
N ALA A 662 -20.88 56.90 -15.25
CA ALA A 662 -21.78 55.81 -14.87
C ALA A 662 -22.16 55.86 -13.37
N LEU A 663 -21.22 56.23 -12.50
CA LEU A 663 -21.47 56.39 -11.07
C LEU A 663 -22.50 57.50 -10.81
N SER A 664 -22.37 58.63 -11.50
CA SER A 664 -23.35 59.73 -11.37
C SER A 664 -24.74 59.31 -11.82
N GLU A 665 -24.85 58.52 -12.88
CA GLU A 665 -26.13 57.98 -13.36
C GLU A 665 -26.77 57.04 -12.33
N ARG A 666 -25.97 56.18 -11.69
CA ARG A 666 -26.48 55.24 -10.68
C ARG A 666 -26.97 55.93 -9.41
N TYR A 667 -26.34 57.03 -9.01
CA TYR A 667 -26.84 57.89 -7.93
C TYR A 667 -28.01 58.78 -8.37
N GLY A 668 -28.42 58.74 -9.65
CA GLY A 668 -29.55 59.50 -10.17
C GLY A 668 -29.28 60.99 -10.36
N LEU A 669 -28.02 61.40 -10.52
CA LEU A 669 -27.62 62.79 -10.65
C LEU A 669 -27.80 63.31 -12.08
N ASP A 670 -28.39 64.48 -12.22
CA ASP A 670 -28.37 65.23 -13.49
C ASP A 670 -26.99 65.86 -13.77
N PRO A 671 -26.69 66.33 -15.00
CA PRO A 671 -25.37 66.88 -15.33
C PRO A 671 -24.93 68.06 -14.44
N ASN A 672 -25.87 68.89 -13.98
CA ASN A 672 -25.62 70.02 -13.09
C ASN A 672 -25.22 69.53 -11.69
N GLU A 673 -25.96 68.55 -11.17
CA GLU A 673 -25.68 67.90 -9.89
C GLU A 673 -24.34 67.14 -9.93
N THR A 674 -24.06 66.42 -11.01
CA THR A 674 -22.77 65.74 -11.22
C THR A 674 -21.61 66.72 -11.16
N ALA A 675 -21.69 67.87 -11.86
CA ALA A 675 -20.65 68.89 -11.83
C ALA A 675 -20.38 69.43 -10.41
N ARG A 676 -21.42 69.64 -9.61
CA ARG A 676 -21.28 70.08 -8.20
C ARG A 676 -20.63 69.00 -7.34
N VAL A 677 -21.03 67.75 -7.52
CA VAL A 677 -20.46 66.62 -6.76
C VAL A 677 -18.98 66.45 -7.10
N LEU A 678 -18.61 66.49 -8.39
CA LEU A 678 -17.21 66.41 -8.86
C LEU A 678 -16.34 67.53 -8.24
N ALA A 679 -16.85 68.77 -8.21
CA ALA A 679 -16.16 69.89 -7.57
C ALA A 679 -16.01 69.67 -6.05
N SER A 680 -17.08 69.25 -5.37
CA SER A 680 -17.07 69.02 -3.92
C SER A 680 -16.15 67.86 -3.48
N ALA A 681 -16.05 66.84 -4.33
CA ALA A 681 -15.20 65.66 -4.13
C ALA A 681 -13.73 65.90 -4.54
N ALA A 682 -13.41 67.11 -5.01
CA ALA A 682 -12.08 67.49 -5.50
C ALA A 682 -11.52 66.54 -6.57
N VAL A 683 -12.36 66.13 -7.52
CA VAL A 683 -11.92 65.31 -8.67
C VAL A 683 -10.96 66.14 -9.54
N PRO A 684 -9.85 65.55 -10.04
CA PRO A 684 -8.94 66.24 -10.96
C PRO A 684 -9.70 66.89 -12.12
N LEU A 685 -9.37 68.14 -12.42
CA LEU A 685 -10.17 69.02 -13.27
C LEU A 685 -10.30 68.48 -14.72
N ASP A 686 -9.24 67.87 -15.23
CA ASP A 686 -9.22 67.17 -16.52
C ASP A 686 -10.27 66.05 -16.55
N ARG A 687 -10.25 65.14 -15.56
CA ARG A 687 -11.23 64.05 -15.47
C ARG A 687 -12.65 64.55 -15.22
N ALA A 688 -12.80 65.59 -14.42
CA ALA A 688 -14.10 66.18 -14.12
C ALA A 688 -14.75 66.78 -15.37
N VAL A 689 -13.97 67.48 -16.21
CA VAL A 689 -14.44 68.02 -17.49
C VAL A 689 -14.84 66.90 -18.46
N GLU A 690 -14.02 65.85 -18.61
CA GLU A 690 -14.35 64.69 -19.45
C GLU A 690 -15.59 63.94 -18.94
N THR A 691 -15.76 63.82 -17.63
CA THR A 691 -16.94 63.19 -17.01
C THR A 691 -18.22 63.99 -17.32
N ILE A 692 -18.18 65.32 -17.19
CA ILE A 692 -19.32 66.19 -17.55
C ILE A 692 -19.61 66.06 -19.04
N HIS A 693 -18.58 66.02 -19.89
CA HIS A 693 -18.75 65.89 -21.32
C HIS A 693 -19.52 64.61 -21.69
N LEU A 694 -19.18 63.48 -21.05
CA LEU A 694 -19.91 62.23 -21.19
C LEU A 694 -21.36 62.34 -20.70
N ARG A 695 -21.59 63.00 -19.55
CA ARG A 695 -22.94 63.19 -18.98
C ARG A 695 -23.83 64.16 -19.75
N CYS A 696 -23.23 65.02 -20.55
CA CYS A 696 -23.94 65.90 -21.49
C CYS A 696 -24.13 65.25 -22.87
N ASP A 697 -23.96 63.93 -23.02
CA ASP A 697 -24.04 63.22 -24.30
C ASP A 697 -23.13 63.84 -25.39
N HIS A 698 -21.95 64.30 -24.99
CA HIS A 698 -20.98 65.03 -25.82
C HIS A 698 -21.43 66.41 -26.33
N ASP A 699 -22.46 67.03 -25.74
CA ASP A 699 -22.82 68.43 -26.02
C ASP A 699 -21.73 69.37 -25.47
N VAL A 700 -20.95 69.94 -26.39
CA VAL A 700 -19.83 70.83 -26.09
C VAL A 700 -20.31 72.10 -25.40
N ASP A 701 -21.41 72.70 -25.86
CA ASP A 701 -21.90 73.97 -25.32
C ASP A 701 -22.36 73.79 -23.86
N ALA A 702 -23.12 72.72 -23.60
CA ALA A 702 -23.54 72.36 -22.24
C ALA A 702 -22.34 72.00 -21.33
N THR A 703 -21.33 71.32 -21.87
CA THR A 703 -20.10 70.98 -21.14
C THR A 703 -19.35 72.24 -20.72
N TYR A 704 -19.17 73.20 -21.64
CA TYR A 704 -18.51 74.48 -21.36
C TYR A 704 -19.24 75.28 -20.29
N GLU A 705 -20.57 75.35 -20.38
CA GLU A 705 -21.39 76.06 -19.40
C GLU A 705 -21.16 75.51 -17.99
N LEU A 706 -21.23 74.18 -17.81
CA LEU A 706 -21.09 73.51 -16.52
C LEU A 706 -19.64 73.56 -15.99
N ALA A 707 -18.64 73.35 -16.85
CA ALA A 707 -17.24 73.37 -16.45
C ALA A 707 -16.77 74.77 -16.02
N LEU A 708 -17.20 75.83 -16.71
CA LEU A 708 -16.90 77.22 -16.33
C LEU A 708 -17.60 77.60 -15.03
N SER A 709 -18.90 77.28 -14.91
CA SER A 709 -19.73 77.79 -13.82
C SER A 709 -19.59 77.01 -12.50
N LEU A 710 -19.32 75.70 -12.55
CA LEU A 710 -19.37 74.83 -11.37
C LEU A 710 -18.02 74.17 -11.04
N LEU A 711 -17.18 73.88 -12.04
CA LEU A 711 -15.83 73.36 -11.80
C LEU A 711 -14.77 74.47 -11.69
N GLY A 712 -15.09 75.68 -12.16
CA GLY A 712 -14.14 76.81 -12.19
C GLY A 712 -13.00 76.61 -13.21
N ALA A 713 -13.20 75.79 -14.24
CA ALA A 713 -12.22 75.54 -15.28
C ALA A 713 -12.09 76.73 -16.25
N ASP A 714 -10.88 77.00 -16.74
CA ASP A 714 -10.67 78.01 -17.78
C ASP A 714 -11.10 77.51 -19.16
N GLY A 715 -11.63 78.40 -20.01
CA GLY A 715 -12.13 78.05 -21.34
C GLY A 715 -11.08 77.43 -22.28
N GLN A 716 -9.81 77.82 -22.16
CA GLN A 716 -8.72 77.21 -22.93
C GLN A 716 -8.36 75.83 -22.40
N PHE A 717 -8.40 75.64 -21.08
CA PHE A 717 -8.18 74.32 -20.47
C PHE A 717 -9.27 73.33 -20.89
N ILE A 718 -10.54 73.74 -20.85
CA ILE A 718 -11.67 72.91 -21.32
C ILE A 718 -11.47 72.52 -22.80
N HIS A 719 -11.07 73.47 -23.65
CA HIS A 719 -10.80 73.19 -25.06
C HIS A 719 -9.72 72.12 -25.23
N HIS A 720 -8.58 72.26 -24.55
CA HIS A 720 -7.46 71.33 -24.67
C HIS A 720 -7.84 69.92 -24.21
N VAL A 721 -8.56 69.79 -23.10
CA VAL A 721 -9.05 68.51 -22.59
C VAL A 721 -9.99 67.84 -23.60
N LEU A 722 -10.99 68.55 -24.12
CA LEU A 722 -11.97 67.99 -25.06
C LEU A 722 -11.38 67.60 -26.43
N VAL A 723 -10.30 68.25 -26.85
CA VAL A 723 -9.60 67.94 -28.13
C VAL A 723 -8.50 66.88 -27.95
N GLY A 724 -8.22 66.45 -26.70
CA GLY A 724 -7.19 65.47 -26.39
C GLY A 724 -5.75 66.02 -26.46
N GLU A 725 -5.58 67.35 -26.43
CA GLU A 725 -4.28 67.99 -26.34
C GLU A 725 -3.87 68.03 -24.86
N GLN A 726 -2.91 67.20 -24.45
CA GLN A 726 -2.42 67.23 -23.06
C GLN A 726 -1.85 68.63 -22.74
N PRO A 727 -2.43 69.36 -21.77
CA PRO A 727 -1.82 70.59 -21.30
C PRO A 727 -0.49 70.24 -20.61
N ALA A 728 0.58 70.94 -20.98
CA ALA A 728 1.87 70.80 -20.31
C ALA A 728 1.68 70.99 -18.80
N ILE A 729 2.16 70.03 -18.01
CA ILE A 729 2.10 70.03 -16.54
C ILE A 729 2.62 71.39 -16.03
N VAL A 730 1.72 72.23 -15.53
CA VAL A 730 2.10 73.37 -14.70
C VAL A 730 2.16 72.84 -13.27
N GLU A 731 3.38 72.72 -12.73
CA GLU A 731 3.61 72.56 -11.29
C GLU A 731 2.87 73.67 -10.55
N LEU A 732 1.72 73.33 -9.97
CA LEU A 732 1.07 74.16 -8.98
C LEU A 732 1.91 74.12 -7.70
N ALA A 733 2.47 75.27 -7.35
CA ALA A 733 3.30 75.50 -6.19
C ALA A 733 2.71 74.87 -4.93
N ALA A 734 3.56 74.12 -4.22
CA ALA A 734 3.30 73.50 -2.94
C ALA A 734 2.65 74.47 -1.94
N LEU A 735 1.36 74.27 -1.66
CA LEU A 735 0.80 74.60 -0.37
C LEU A 735 1.23 73.50 0.61
N THR A 736 1.94 73.93 1.63
CA THR A 736 2.59 73.13 2.67
C THR A 736 1.57 72.23 3.39
N PRO A 737 1.80 70.92 3.53
CA PRO A 737 1.00 70.13 4.45
C PRO A 737 1.47 70.41 5.88
N THR A 738 0.56 70.90 6.70
CA THR A 738 0.69 70.94 8.15
C THR A 738 0.88 69.51 8.67
N SER A 739 2.00 69.30 9.34
CA SER A 739 2.35 68.12 10.13
C SER A 739 1.27 67.87 11.19
N GLU A 740 0.45 66.84 11.03
CA GLU A 740 -0.19 66.08 12.12
C GLU A 740 -1.05 64.94 11.54
N LEU A 741 -0.45 63.76 11.35
CA LEU A 741 -1.05 62.41 11.40
C LEU A 741 -0.04 61.39 10.83
N VAL A 742 1.10 61.28 11.50
CA VAL A 742 1.98 60.11 11.42
C VAL A 742 1.94 59.47 12.79
N ASP A 743 1.11 58.44 12.91
CA ASP A 743 1.35 57.28 13.79
C ASP A 743 0.18 56.30 13.61
N ALA A 744 0.40 55.25 12.81
CA ALA A 744 0.18 53.86 13.22
C ALA A 744 0.25 52.89 12.02
N VAL A 745 1.05 51.84 12.22
CA VAL A 745 1.08 50.53 11.53
C VAL A 745 1.89 50.42 10.23
N SER A 746 3.16 50.10 10.44
CA SER A 746 4.03 49.38 9.52
C SER A 746 3.50 47.97 9.21
N ARG A 747 3.31 47.66 7.93
CA ARG A 747 3.56 46.34 7.34
C ARG A 747 4.37 46.54 6.06
N PRO A 748 5.48 45.78 5.86
CA PRO A 748 6.36 46.01 4.73
C PRO A 748 5.74 45.37 3.49
N ASP A 749 5.32 46.19 2.54
CA ASP A 749 5.00 45.77 1.18
C ASP A 749 6.33 45.54 0.45
N SER A 750 6.83 44.31 0.49
CA SER A 750 8.05 43.92 -0.20
C SER A 750 7.76 43.69 -1.68
N GLY A 751 8.12 44.68 -2.48
CA GLY A 751 8.79 44.50 -3.77
C GLY A 751 7.92 44.05 -4.95
N LEU A 752 7.58 45.02 -5.80
CA LEU A 752 7.79 44.94 -7.26
C LEU A 752 7.62 46.36 -7.83
N GLU A 753 8.75 46.97 -8.17
CA GLU A 753 8.85 48.22 -8.93
C GLU A 753 8.32 48.03 -10.36
N LEU A 754 7.69 49.09 -10.89
CA LEU A 754 7.42 49.28 -12.32
C LEU A 754 8.71 49.58 -13.08
#